data_AF-A0A2P5BKC1-F1
#
_entry.id   AF-A0A2P5BKC1-F1
#
_cell.length_a   1.000
_cell.length_b   1.000
_cell.length_c   1.000
_cell.angle_alpha   90.00
_cell.angle_beta   90.00
_cell.angle_gamma   90.00
#
_symmetry.space_group_name_H-M   'P 1'
#
loop_
_entity.id
_entity.type
_entity.pdbx_description
1 polymer ?
#
loop_
_entity_poly.entity_id
_entity_poly.type
_entity_poly.pdbx_seq_one_letter_code
_entity_poly.pdbx_strand_id
1 'polypeptide(L)'
;MSVLWQGPGTIQILADALPKIVPYVLINHREELLPLIMCAIERHPESSTRDSLTHTLFNLIKRPDEQQRQIIMDACVTLAKNVGEMRTETELLPQCWEQINHMYEERRLLVAQSCGQLAEFVRPEIRDSLILSIVQQLIEDSATIVREAAARNLAMLLPLFPNMDKYFKVEELMFQLVCDPSGAVVDTTLKQLVPAVVKWGNKLEHVLRVLLSHILSSVQHCPPLSGVEGSVESYLHVLGERERWNVDVLLRLLAELLPSVHEKAMETCPFPAIPETTGTKFSTSLLELYAGGHVQWPAFEWMHVSCFPDLIQFSCLLPPKEDNLRNRTTKILLAVSELFGDSYLTHIMLPVFLIAVGGDGDLTFFPSAIRSQMKGLRPRTAVAERLATMCVLPLLLAGILGAPNKREELAEYLKNLLVEGTAKETQSAKCNAEIVDAVRFLCTFEEHHAMIFNILWEMVVSSHINMKISAASLLKVIVPYVDAKVASTHILPALVTLGSDPNLNVKYASIDAFGPVAQHFKNDMIVDKIRVQMDAFLEDGSHEATVAVVRALIFQFTATPITASDLLRRRERANAFCEAIRALDATDLSATSVRDFLLPAIQNLLKDSDALDPAHKEALEIIMKERSGGTFETISKVMGAHIGIASSVSSFFGESGLLGKKESAELPPETAESPQPVPPAPGEDTRFRRIMRGNFTDMLRGKVKGQEEM
;
A
#
# COMPACT_ATOMS: atom_id res chain seq x y z
N MET A 1 -9.23 -55.06 47.44
CA MET A 1 -7.91 -54.63 47.96
C MET A 1 -7.82 -53.10 48.03
N SER A 2 -8.84 -52.43 48.59
CA SER A 2 -9.18 -51.03 48.26
C SER A 2 -9.25 -50.07 49.47
N VAL A 3 -8.52 -50.36 50.56
CA VAL A 3 -8.72 -49.68 51.87
C VAL A 3 -7.41 -49.12 52.48
N LEU A 4 -6.27 -49.17 51.77
CA LEU A 4 -4.95 -48.80 52.35
C LEU A 4 -4.40 -47.42 51.96
N TRP A 5 -5.13 -46.62 51.17
CA TRP A 5 -4.70 -45.28 50.71
C TRP A 5 -5.59 -44.11 51.20
N GLN A 6 -6.36 -44.32 52.28
CA GLN A 6 -7.29 -43.32 52.85
C GLN A 6 -6.79 -42.71 54.18
N GLY A 7 -5.48 -42.69 54.43
CA GLY A 7 -4.90 -42.05 55.61
C GLY A 7 -4.64 -40.56 55.38
N PRO A 8 -5.11 -39.64 56.25
CA PRO A 8 -4.68 -38.23 56.24
C PRO A 8 -3.16 -38.08 56.29
N GLY A 9 -2.48 -38.98 56.99
CA GLY A 9 -1.01 -39.03 57.04
C GLY A 9 -0.34 -39.27 55.68
N THR A 10 -0.96 -39.99 54.74
CA THR A 10 -0.36 -40.20 53.41
C THR A 10 -0.38 -38.91 52.59
N ILE A 11 -1.47 -38.14 52.67
CA ILE A 11 -1.59 -36.84 52.00
C ILE A 11 -0.63 -35.82 52.64
N GLN A 12 -0.47 -35.83 53.97
CA GLN A 12 0.54 -35.02 54.66
C GLN A 12 1.97 -35.38 54.20
N ILE A 13 2.32 -36.67 54.15
CA ILE A 13 3.65 -37.12 53.69
C ILE A 13 3.93 -36.67 52.25
N LEU A 14 2.94 -36.75 51.35
CA LEU A 14 3.07 -36.25 49.98
C LEU A 14 3.28 -34.73 49.96
N ALA A 15 2.47 -33.98 50.69
CA ALA A 15 2.58 -32.52 50.78
C ALA A 15 3.94 -32.06 51.35
N ASP A 16 4.46 -32.76 52.35
CA ASP A 16 5.75 -32.45 52.97
C ASP A 16 6.96 -32.88 52.12
N ALA A 17 6.79 -33.86 51.23
CA ALA A 17 7.87 -34.44 50.43
C ALA A 17 7.98 -33.81 49.02
N LEU A 18 6.86 -33.55 48.35
CA LEU A 18 6.85 -33.07 46.96
C LEU A 18 7.67 -31.77 46.76
N PRO A 19 7.52 -30.71 47.58
CA PRO A 19 8.34 -29.50 47.45
C PRO A 19 9.85 -29.73 47.63
N LYS A 20 10.24 -30.80 48.35
CA LYS A 20 11.64 -31.19 48.56
C LYS A 20 12.17 -32.05 47.42
N ILE A 21 11.31 -32.80 46.72
CA ILE A 21 11.67 -33.68 45.61
C ILE A 21 11.74 -32.93 44.28
N VAL A 22 10.77 -32.05 43.98
CA VAL A 22 10.66 -31.30 42.72
C VAL A 22 11.98 -30.62 42.28
N PRO A 23 12.77 -29.97 43.16
CA PRO A 23 14.04 -29.34 42.77
C PRO A 23 15.06 -30.30 42.17
N TYR A 24 15.09 -31.56 42.62
CA TYR A 24 16.08 -32.58 42.21
C TYR A 24 15.62 -33.44 41.03
N VAL A 25 14.35 -33.35 40.63
CA VAL A 25 13.86 -34.02 39.41
C VAL A 25 14.22 -33.17 38.18
N LEU A 26 14.80 -33.83 37.18
CA LEU A 26 15.14 -33.23 35.88
C LEU A 26 13.90 -32.58 35.26
N ILE A 27 14.05 -31.36 34.72
CA ILE A 27 12.93 -30.52 34.26
C ILE A 27 11.96 -31.29 33.35
N ASN A 28 12.49 -32.01 32.36
CA ASN A 28 11.73 -32.79 31.38
C ASN A 28 10.99 -34.02 31.96
N HIS A 29 11.22 -34.37 33.22
CA HIS A 29 10.54 -35.47 33.93
C HIS A 29 9.72 -34.97 35.13
N ARG A 30 9.58 -33.64 35.31
CA ARG A 30 8.79 -33.09 36.42
C ARG A 30 7.28 -33.28 36.22
N GLU A 31 6.81 -33.40 34.99
CA GLU A 31 5.42 -33.70 34.65
C GLU A 31 4.91 -35.00 35.29
N GLU A 32 5.77 -36.01 35.47
CA GLU A 32 5.47 -37.26 36.18
C GLU A 32 5.02 -37.05 37.65
N LEU A 33 5.33 -35.88 38.23
CA LEU A 33 4.91 -35.51 39.59
C LEU A 33 3.51 -34.88 39.63
N LEU A 34 2.95 -34.41 38.51
CA LEU A 34 1.66 -33.71 38.47
C LEU A 34 0.52 -34.52 39.11
N PRO A 35 0.32 -35.83 38.84
CA PRO A 35 -0.75 -36.59 39.47
C PRO A 35 -0.64 -36.65 41.00
N LEU A 36 0.58 -36.65 41.54
CA LEU A 36 0.84 -36.65 42.98
C LEU A 36 0.59 -35.26 43.60
N ILE A 37 1.02 -34.20 42.92
CA ILE A 37 0.80 -32.81 43.33
C ILE A 37 -0.71 -32.50 43.33
N MET A 38 -1.42 -32.84 42.26
CA MET A 38 -2.88 -32.68 42.17
C MET A 38 -3.61 -33.45 43.26
N CYS A 39 -3.30 -34.73 43.47
CA CYS A 39 -3.92 -35.54 44.53
C CYS A 39 -3.68 -34.96 45.94
N ALA A 40 -2.53 -34.32 46.17
CA ALA A 40 -2.26 -33.61 47.40
C ALA A 40 -3.09 -32.31 47.51
N ILE A 41 -3.12 -31.45 46.47
CA ILE A 41 -3.94 -30.22 46.46
C ILE A 41 -5.43 -30.54 46.63
N GLU A 42 -5.97 -31.56 45.97
CA GLU A 42 -7.39 -31.91 46.07
C GLU A 42 -7.82 -32.21 47.52
N ARG A 43 -6.96 -32.91 48.28
CA ARG A 43 -7.33 -33.61 49.51
C ARG A 43 -6.70 -33.05 50.80
N HIS A 44 -5.71 -32.18 50.71
CA HIS A 44 -5.05 -31.65 51.90
C HIS A 44 -5.99 -30.71 52.68
N PRO A 45 -6.19 -30.90 54.01
CA PRO A 45 -7.17 -30.12 54.76
C PRO A 45 -6.76 -28.65 54.94
N GLU A 46 -5.47 -28.39 55.15
CA GLU A 46 -4.94 -27.06 55.40
C GLU A 46 -4.77 -26.25 54.11
N SER A 47 -5.34 -25.04 54.07
CA SER A 47 -5.41 -24.19 52.88
C SER A 47 -4.05 -23.60 52.49
N SER A 48 -3.23 -23.23 53.47
CA SER A 48 -1.89 -22.69 53.23
C SER A 48 -0.95 -23.70 52.57
N THR A 49 -1.07 -24.99 52.93
CA THR A 49 -0.33 -26.06 52.26
C THR A 49 -0.83 -26.30 50.83
N ARG A 50 -2.15 -26.22 50.59
CA ARG A 50 -2.71 -26.33 49.24
C ARG A 50 -2.19 -25.25 48.33
N ASP A 51 -2.24 -23.99 48.76
CA ASP A 51 -1.71 -22.86 48.00
C ASP A 51 -0.21 -23.04 47.65
N SER A 52 0.63 -23.45 48.61
CA SER A 52 2.05 -23.76 48.36
C SER A 52 2.26 -24.87 47.32
N LEU A 53 1.40 -25.90 47.32
CA LEU A 53 1.42 -26.97 46.31
C LEU A 53 0.90 -26.50 44.96
N THR A 54 -0.12 -25.64 44.92
CA THR A 54 -0.65 -25.05 43.67
C THR A 54 0.36 -24.10 43.04
N HIS A 55 1.02 -23.27 43.83
CA HIS A 55 2.19 -22.48 43.40
C HIS A 55 3.29 -23.40 42.82
N THR A 56 3.53 -24.56 43.44
CA THR A 56 4.50 -25.55 42.93
C THR A 56 4.04 -26.19 41.61
N LEU A 57 2.74 -26.46 41.44
CA LEU A 57 2.15 -26.96 40.19
C LEU A 57 2.35 -25.96 39.04
N PHE A 58 1.94 -24.71 39.23
CA PHE A 58 2.18 -23.66 38.24
C PHE A 58 3.67 -23.47 37.97
N ASN A 59 4.51 -23.48 39.02
CA ASN A 59 5.94 -23.19 38.87
C ASN A 59 6.83 -24.38 38.47
N LEU A 60 6.25 -25.56 38.27
CA LEU A 60 6.95 -26.84 38.05
C LEU A 60 8.11 -26.76 37.03
N ILE A 61 7.87 -26.07 35.91
CA ILE A 61 8.83 -25.86 34.81
C ILE A 61 9.07 -24.35 34.65
N LYS A 62 10.33 -23.89 34.74
CA LYS A 62 10.67 -22.46 34.86
C LYS A 62 10.32 -21.61 33.63
N ARG A 63 10.46 -22.16 32.44
CA ARG A 63 10.12 -21.58 31.12
C ARG A 63 9.48 -22.69 30.30
N PRO A 64 8.16 -22.93 30.44
CA PRO A 64 7.50 -24.05 29.80
C PRO A 64 7.34 -23.80 28.29
N ASP A 65 7.74 -24.76 27.46
CA ASP A 65 7.40 -24.79 26.04
C ASP A 65 5.89 -25.02 25.80
N GLU A 66 5.47 -25.12 24.54
CA GLU A 66 4.05 -25.27 24.20
C GLU A 66 3.43 -26.57 24.74
N GLN A 67 4.14 -27.70 24.62
CA GLN A 67 3.67 -28.99 25.12
C GLN A 67 3.61 -28.97 26.66
N GLN A 68 4.63 -28.40 27.30
CA GLN A 68 4.71 -28.27 28.75
C GLN A 68 3.63 -27.33 29.31
N ARG A 69 3.31 -26.23 28.61
CA ARG A 69 2.17 -25.37 28.99
C ARG A 69 0.84 -26.12 28.88
N GLN A 70 0.63 -26.90 27.81
CA GLN A 70 -0.59 -27.70 27.67
C GLN A 70 -0.72 -28.73 28.80
N ILE A 71 0.34 -29.44 29.15
CA ILE A 71 0.36 -30.42 30.25
C ILE A 71 0.04 -29.76 31.61
N ILE A 72 0.62 -28.60 31.90
CA ILE A 72 0.30 -27.83 33.11
C ILE A 72 -1.17 -27.37 33.09
N MET A 73 -1.68 -26.95 31.94
CA MET A 73 -3.07 -26.50 31.81
C MET A 73 -4.10 -27.63 31.95
N ASP A 74 -3.84 -28.80 31.36
CA ASP A 74 -4.70 -29.99 31.50
C ASP A 74 -4.78 -30.45 32.97
N ALA A 75 -3.67 -30.36 33.70
CA ALA A 75 -3.62 -30.56 35.15
C ALA A 75 -4.46 -29.50 35.91
N CYS A 76 -4.31 -28.21 35.60
CA CYS A 76 -5.11 -27.14 36.21
C CYS A 76 -6.62 -27.31 35.94
N VAL A 77 -7.02 -27.65 34.72
CA VAL A 77 -8.43 -27.88 34.33
C VAL A 77 -9.00 -29.11 35.04
N THR A 78 -8.23 -30.18 35.16
CA THR A 78 -8.65 -31.40 35.86
C THR A 78 -8.80 -31.14 37.36
N LEU A 79 -7.86 -30.39 37.95
CA LEU A 79 -7.93 -29.96 39.34
C LEU A 79 -9.15 -29.07 39.60
N ALA A 80 -9.40 -28.06 38.74
CA ALA A 80 -10.55 -27.17 38.83
C ALA A 80 -11.90 -27.92 38.81
N LYS A 81 -12.04 -28.92 37.93
CA LYS A 81 -13.20 -29.83 37.88
C LYS A 81 -13.40 -30.60 39.19
N ASN A 82 -12.32 -31.01 39.85
CA ASN A 82 -12.37 -31.82 41.06
C ASN A 82 -12.59 -30.99 42.34
N VAL A 83 -12.12 -29.74 42.39
CA VAL A 83 -12.23 -28.87 43.58
C VAL A 83 -13.45 -27.95 43.57
N GLY A 84 -14.01 -27.67 42.39
CA GLY A 84 -15.20 -26.82 42.22
C GLY A 84 -14.93 -25.31 42.29
N GLU A 85 -15.92 -24.51 41.87
CA GLU A 85 -15.77 -23.08 41.57
C GLU A 85 -15.08 -22.27 42.67
N MET A 86 -15.56 -22.38 43.91
CA MET A 86 -15.03 -21.63 45.05
C MET A 86 -13.52 -21.84 45.23
N ARG A 87 -13.03 -23.08 45.05
CA ARG A 87 -11.61 -23.40 45.23
C ARG A 87 -10.78 -23.06 43.98
N THR A 88 -11.34 -23.17 42.78
CA THR A 88 -10.69 -22.64 41.57
C THR A 88 -10.41 -21.14 41.72
N GLU A 89 -11.38 -20.39 42.22
CA GLU A 89 -11.25 -18.94 42.42
C GLU A 89 -10.26 -18.55 43.52
N THR A 90 -10.21 -19.29 44.63
CA THR A 90 -9.36 -18.93 45.78
C THR A 90 -7.99 -19.63 45.81
N GLU A 91 -7.78 -20.68 45.02
CA GLU A 91 -6.53 -21.46 45.01
C GLU A 91 -5.82 -21.44 43.64
N LEU A 92 -6.55 -21.35 42.50
CA LEU A 92 -5.95 -21.37 41.15
C LEU A 92 -5.82 -19.98 40.51
N LEU A 93 -6.84 -19.13 40.58
CA LEU A 93 -6.77 -17.79 39.99
C LEU A 93 -5.72 -16.84 40.63
N PRO A 94 -5.42 -16.88 41.95
CA PRO A 94 -4.37 -16.03 42.52
C PRO A 94 -3.00 -16.28 41.88
N GLN A 95 -2.68 -17.53 41.54
CA GLN A 95 -1.45 -17.91 40.85
C GLN A 95 -1.35 -17.32 39.44
N CYS A 96 -2.50 -17.08 38.79
CA CYS A 96 -2.57 -16.38 37.50
C CYS A 96 -2.29 -14.88 37.68
N TRP A 97 -2.91 -14.26 38.70
CA TRP A 97 -2.70 -12.84 39.02
C TRP A 97 -1.25 -12.52 39.42
N GLU A 98 -0.63 -13.34 40.26
CA GLU A 98 0.77 -13.15 40.69
C GLU A 98 1.79 -13.25 39.55
N GLN A 99 1.49 -14.07 38.52
CA GLN A 99 2.40 -14.32 37.39
C GLN A 99 2.14 -13.44 36.17
N ILE A 100 1.11 -12.59 36.20
CA ILE A 100 0.71 -11.75 35.05
C ILE A 100 1.83 -10.83 34.54
N ASN A 101 2.70 -10.35 35.44
CA ASN A 101 3.85 -9.49 35.14
C ASN A 101 5.20 -10.22 35.24
N HIS A 102 5.20 -11.55 35.13
CA HIS A 102 6.42 -12.34 35.30
C HIS A 102 7.46 -12.05 34.19
N MET A 103 8.75 -12.01 34.54
CA MET A 103 9.81 -11.58 33.61
C MET A 103 9.93 -12.45 32.33
N TYR A 104 9.62 -13.74 32.42
CA TYR A 104 9.56 -14.65 31.26
C TYR A 104 8.20 -14.60 30.57
N GLU A 105 8.19 -14.37 29.26
CA GLU A 105 6.96 -14.32 28.44
C GLU A 105 6.22 -15.66 28.40
N GLU A 106 6.91 -16.79 28.50
CA GLU A 106 6.27 -18.12 28.54
C GLU A 106 5.40 -18.32 29.78
N ARG A 107 5.69 -17.58 30.87
CA ARG A 107 4.84 -17.56 32.07
C ARG A 107 3.60 -16.69 31.85
N ARG A 108 3.76 -15.49 31.29
CA ARG A 108 2.64 -14.59 30.99
C ARG A 108 1.71 -15.20 29.93
N LEU A 109 2.26 -15.96 28.99
CA LEU A 109 1.52 -16.78 28.03
C LEU A 109 0.73 -17.92 28.72
N LEU A 110 1.33 -18.62 29.68
CA LEU A 110 0.61 -19.61 30.49
C LEU A 110 -0.55 -18.96 31.26
N VAL A 111 -0.35 -17.76 31.86
CA VAL A 111 -1.43 -17.00 32.50
C VAL A 111 -2.54 -16.66 31.50
N ALA A 112 -2.21 -16.18 30.29
CA ALA A 112 -3.19 -15.91 29.25
C ALA A 112 -4.04 -17.14 28.91
N GLN A 113 -3.40 -18.32 28.76
CA GLN A 113 -4.06 -19.60 28.50
C GLN A 113 -4.93 -20.07 29.68
N SER A 114 -4.49 -19.82 30.92
CA SER A 114 -5.28 -20.11 32.12
C SER A 114 -6.62 -19.39 32.14
N CYS A 115 -6.65 -18.12 31.71
CA CYS A 115 -7.86 -17.30 31.77
C CYS A 115 -9.03 -17.86 30.98
N GLY A 116 -8.83 -18.36 29.76
CA GLY A 116 -9.91 -18.96 28.97
C GLY A 116 -10.26 -20.38 29.42
N GLN A 117 -9.27 -21.20 29.76
CA GLN A 117 -9.54 -22.60 30.14
C GLN A 117 -10.13 -22.77 31.55
N LEU A 118 -9.83 -21.87 32.49
CA LEU A 118 -10.40 -21.91 33.84
C LEU A 118 -11.74 -21.18 33.97
N ALA A 119 -12.16 -20.40 32.96
CA ALA A 119 -13.37 -19.57 33.02
C ALA A 119 -14.66 -20.38 33.26
N GLU A 120 -14.78 -21.60 32.71
CA GLU A 120 -15.93 -22.47 32.94
C GLU A 120 -16.02 -22.99 34.38
N PHE A 121 -14.91 -23.02 35.12
CA PHE A 121 -14.78 -23.58 36.47
C PHE A 121 -14.74 -22.50 37.56
N VAL A 122 -15.25 -21.30 37.28
CA VAL A 122 -15.44 -20.21 38.24
C VAL A 122 -16.82 -19.58 38.08
N ARG A 123 -17.31 -18.93 39.14
CA ARG A 123 -18.60 -18.24 39.15
C ARG A 123 -18.66 -17.09 38.14
N PRO A 124 -19.84 -16.78 37.56
CA PRO A 124 -19.97 -15.76 36.52
C PRO A 124 -19.40 -14.38 36.89
N GLU A 125 -19.55 -13.96 38.14
CA GLU A 125 -19.10 -12.65 38.64
C GLU A 125 -17.56 -12.51 38.67
N ILE A 126 -16.82 -13.62 38.60
CA ILE A 126 -15.35 -13.62 38.54
C ILE A 126 -14.86 -13.57 37.08
N ARG A 127 -15.68 -14.01 36.13
CA ARG A 127 -15.36 -14.02 34.70
C ARG A 127 -15.29 -12.59 34.16
N ASP A 128 -16.33 -11.79 34.43
CA ASP A 128 -16.48 -10.42 33.92
C ASP A 128 -15.82 -9.34 34.80
N SER A 129 -15.22 -9.76 35.93
CA SER A 129 -14.37 -8.92 36.78
C SER A 129 -12.88 -9.30 36.69
N LEU A 130 -12.44 -10.34 37.39
CA LEU A 130 -11.03 -10.70 37.54
C LEU A 130 -10.42 -11.32 36.28
N ILE A 131 -11.11 -12.26 35.63
CA ILE A 131 -10.57 -12.89 34.41
C ILE A 131 -10.51 -11.85 33.29
N LEU A 132 -11.55 -11.02 33.11
CA LEU A 132 -11.54 -9.92 32.17
C LEU A 132 -10.43 -8.89 32.46
N SER A 133 -10.15 -8.55 33.72
CA SER A 133 -9.07 -7.59 34.04
C SER A 133 -7.67 -8.17 33.78
N ILE A 134 -7.45 -9.46 34.04
CA ILE A 134 -6.21 -10.16 33.67
C ILE A 134 -6.04 -10.15 32.14
N VAL A 135 -7.08 -10.53 31.39
CA VAL A 135 -7.03 -10.54 29.92
C VAL A 135 -6.80 -9.13 29.36
N GLN A 136 -7.45 -8.10 29.91
CA GLN A 136 -7.21 -6.71 29.51
C GLN A 136 -5.73 -6.30 29.70
N GLN A 137 -5.11 -6.63 30.83
CA GLN A 137 -3.70 -6.29 31.05
C GLN A 137 -2.75 -7.07 30.12
N LEU A 138 -3.09 -8.31 29.76
CA LEU A 138 -2.30 -9.12 28.81
C LEU A 138 -2.47 -8.68 27.34
N ILE A 139 -3.54 -7.96 27.00
CA ILE A 139 -3.70 -7.27 25.70
C ILE A 139 -2.68 -6.13 25.54
N GLU A 140 -2.15 -5.60 26.64
CA GLU A 140 -1.12 -4.54 26.63
C GLU A 140 0.31 -5.09 26.77
N ASP A 141 0.51 -6.42 26.74
CA ASP A 141 1.83 -7.04 26.93
C ASP A 141 2.82 -6.68 25.80
N SER A 142 4.06 -6.42 26.17
CA SER A 142 5.20 -6.30 25.26
C SER A 142 5.34 -7.44 24.23
N ALA A 143 5.04 -8.68 24.63
CA ALA A 143 5.27 -9.89 23.85
C ALA A 143 4.06 -10.23 22.97
N THR A 144 4.30 -10.26 21.66
CA THR A 144 3.29 -10.58 20.63
C THR A 144 2.52 -11.87 20.90
N ILE A 145 3.21 -12.94 21.33
CA ILE A 145 2.59 -14.23 21.64
C ILE A 145 1.62 -14.17 22.82
N VAL A 146 1.84 -13.25 23.78
CA VAL A 146 0.96 -13.05 24.93
C VAL A 146 -0.29 -12.29 24.51
N ARG A 147 -0.15 -11.22 23.71
CA ARG A 147 -1.31 -10.47 23.16
C ARG A 147 -2.17 -11.33 22.24
N GLU A 148 -1.56 -12.19 21.42
CA GLU A 148 -2.29 -13.14 20.57
C GLU A 148 -3.11 -14.14 21.42
N ALA A 149 -2.49 -14.68 22.47
CA ALA A 149 -3.21 -15.54 23.42
C ALA A 149 -4.30 -14.78 24.17
N ALA A 150 -4.09 -13.53 24.57
CA ALA A 150 -5.10 -12.72 25.22
C ALA A 150 -6.32 -12.47 24.31
N ALA A 151 -6.11 -12.17 23.02
CA ALA A 151 -7.19 -12.06 22.03
C ALA A 151 -8.01 -13.35 21.90
N ARG A 152 -7.32 -14.51 21.83
CA ARG A 152 -7.93 -15.84 21.77
C ARG A 152 -8.75 -16.17 23.02
N ASN A 153 -8.21 -15.89 24.21
CA ASN A 153 -8.89 -16.19 25.47
C ASN A 153 -10.03 -15.20 25.74
N LEU A 154 -9.95 -13.95 25.29
CA LEU A 154 -11.08 -13.03 25.30
C LEU A 154 -12.26 -13.59 24.48
N ALA A 155 -11.99 -14.15 23.29
CA ALA A 155 -13.02 -14.76 22.44
C ALA A 155 -13.72 -15.96 23.12
N MET A 156 -12.95 -16.80 23.83
CA MET A 156 -13.49 -17.92 24.64
C MET A 156 -14.31 -17.47 25.84
N LEU A 157 -14.01 -16.28 26.38
CA LEU A 157 -14.65 -15.76 27.59
C LEU A 157 -16.06 -15.19 27.34
N LEU A 158 -16.32 -14.61 26.16
CA LEU A 158 -17.58 -13.91 25.88
C LEU A 158 -18.84 -14.78 26.04
N PRO A 159 -18.88 -16.04 25.54
CA PRO A 159 -20.04 -16.93 25.74
C PRO A 159 -20.33 -17.29 27.21
N LEU A 160 -19.37 -17.04 28.11
CA LEU A 160 -19.45 -17.38 29.53
C LEU A 160 -19.86 -16.19 30.42
N PHE A 161 -19.99 -14.98 29.86
CA PHE A 161 -20.46 -13.80 30.58
C PHE A 161 -21.96 -13.86 30.88
N PRO A 162 -22.41 -13.40 32.07
CA PRO A 162 -23.80 -13.50 32.48
C PRO A 162 -24.73 -12.54 31.74
N ASN A 163 -24.20 -11.42 31.23
CA ASN A 163 -24.95 -10.38 30.55
C ASN A 163 -24.05 -9.54 29.60
N MET A 164 -24.59 -8.45 29.06
CA MET A 164 -23.93 -7.58 28.09
C MET A 164 -23.31 -6.30 28.69
N ASP A 165 -23.23 -6.16 30.01
CA ASP A 165 -22.82 -4.91 30.67
C ASP A 165 -21.38 -4.49 30.30
N LYS A 166 -20.51 -5.48 30.01
CA LYS A 166 -19.13 -5.27 29.56
C LYS A 166 -18.98 -5.05 28.06
N TYR A 167 -20.06 -5.05 27.28
CA TYR A 167 -19.99 -5.07 25.80
C TYR A 167 -19.07 -4.00 25.22
N PHE A 168 -19.28 -2.74 25.58
CA PHE A 168 -18.49 -1.63 25.02
C PHE A 168 -17.00 -1.70 25.41
N LYS A 169 -16.67 -2.31 26.56
CA LYS A 169 -15.27 -2.53 26.94
C LYS A 169 -14.63 -3.66 26.12
N VAL A 170 -15.37 -4.74 25.87
CA VAL A 170 -14.91 -5.82 24.98
C VAL A 170 -14.73 -5.30 23.54
N GLU A 171 -15.64 -4.46 23.07
CA GLU A 171 -15.57 -3.82 21.74
C GLU A 171 -14.35 -2.90 21.61
N GLU A 172 -14.08 -2.06 22.63
CA GLU A 172 -12.85 -1.24 22.72
C GLU A 172 -11.58 -2.11 22.62
N LEU A 173 -11.50 -3.19 23.39
CA LEU A 173 -10.37 -4.12 23.38
C LEU A 173 -10.23 -4.86 22.04
N MET A 174 -11.34 -5.20 21.39
CA MET A 174 -11.36 -5.82 20.06
C MET A 174 -10.81 -4.85 18.99
N PHE A 175 -11.21 -3.57 19.00
CA PHE A 175 -10.61 -2.57 18.10
C PHE A 175 -9.13 -2.30 18.40
N GLN A 176 -8.71 -2.30 19.67
CA GLN A 176 -7.30 -2.21 20.05
C GLN A 176 -6.47 -3.36 19.46
N LEU A 177 -6.98 -4.60 19.53
CA LEU A 177 -6.33 -5.79 18.99
C LEU A 177 -6.37 -5.89 17.45
N VAL A 178 -7.42 -5.39 16.80
CA VAL A 178 -7.47 -5.27 15.32
C VAL A 178 -6.40 -4.30 14.82
N CYS A 179 -6.07 -3.27 15.58
CA CYS A 179 -5.01 -2.31 15.29
C CYS A 179 -3.64 -2.65 15.93
N ASP A 180 -3.42 -3.91 16.33
CA ASP A 180 -2.13 -4.35 16.88
C ASP A 180 -1.01 -4.23 15.83
N PRO A 181 0.21 -3.81 16.19
CA PRO A 181 1.34 -3.74 15.24
C PRO A 181 1.78 -5.11 14.70
N SER A 182 1.36 -6.23 15.29
CA SER A 182 1.64 -7.57 14.81
C SER A 182 0.49 -8.17 14.03
N GLY A 183 0.75 -8.51 12.76
CA GLY A 183 -0.20 -9.24 11.92
C GLY A 183 -0.70 -10.56 12.51
N ALA A 184 0.06 -11.24 13.38
CA ALA A 184 -0.39 -12.48 14.04
C ALA A 184 -1.52 -12.23 15.06
N VAL A 185 -1.45 -11.11 15.80
CA VAL A 185 -2.49 -10.70 16.76
C VAL A 185 -3.74 -10.26 16.00
N VAL A 186 -3.57 -9.47 14.93
CA VAL A 186 -4.66 -9.05 14.05
C VAL A 186 -5.35 -10.26 13.41
N ASP A 187 -4.59 -11.21 12.85
CA ASP A 187 -5.14 -12.42 12.23
C ASP A 187 -5.95 -13.27 13.22
N THR A 188 -5.44 -13.49 14.44
CA THR A 188 -6.17 -14.20 15.50
C THR A 188 -7.43 -13.45 15.91
N THR A 189 -7.35 -12.12 15.99
CA THR A 189 -8.47 -11.24 16.36
C THR A 189 -9.58 -11.28 15.32
N LEU A 190 -9.24 -11.11 14.03
CA LEU A 190 -10.20 -11.19 12.92
C LEU A 190 -10.86 -12.58 12.82
N LYS A 191 -10.08 -13.66 12.99
CA LYS A 191 -10.59 -15.04 12.80
C LYS A 191 -11.36 -15.60 14.00
N GLN A 192 -11.16 -15.08 15.21
CA GLN A 192 -11.74 -15.66 16.44
C GLN A 192 -12.49 -14.63 17.29
N LEU A 193 -11.85 -13.51 17.66
CA LEU A 193 -12.46 -12.52 18.56
C LEU A 193 -13.60 -11.76 17.87
N VAL A 194 -13.43 -11.31 16.63
CA VAL A 194 -14.46 -10.54 15.90
C VAL A 194 -15.75 -11.36 15.73
N PRO A 195 -15.74 -12.61 15.22
CA PRO A 195 -16.93 -13.46 15.19
C PRO A 195 -17.55 -13.69 16.58
N ALA A 196 -16.74 -13.85 17.62
CA ALA A 196 -17.24 -14.00 18.99
C ALA A 196 -17.96 -12.73 19.48
N VAL A 197 -17.41 -11.54 19.26
CA VAL A 197 -18.04 -10.26 19.64
C VAL A 197 -19.33 -10.02 18.86
N VAL A 198 -19.35 -10.28 17.55
CA VAL A 198 -20.57 -10.12 16.73
C VAL A 198 -21.67 -11.06 17.21
N LYS A 199 -21.35 -12.35 17.44
CA LYS A 199 -22.30 -13.37 17.90
C LYS A 199 -22.82 -13.12 19.32
N TRP A 200 -21.93 -12.74 20.24
CA TRP A 200 -22.29 -12.43 21.64
C TRP A 200 -23.04 -11.11 21.75
N GLY A 201 -22.60 -10.09 21.01
CA GLY A 201 -23.14 -8.74 21.05
C GLY A 201 -24.49 -8.54 20.37
N ASN A 202 -24.72 -9.21 19.24
CA ASN A 202 -25.83 -8.93 18.31
C ASN A 202 -25.97 -7.42 17.98
N LYS A 203 -24.83 -6.73 17.88
CA LYS A 203 -24.69 -5.27 17.70
C LYS A 203 -23.90 -4.91 16.44
N LEU A 204 -24.03 -5.73 15.39
CA LEU A 204 -23.29 -5.58 14.14
C LEU A 204 -23.37 -4.16 13.56
N GLU A 205 -24.55 -3.54 13.53
CA GLU A 205 -24.75 -2.15 13.07
C GLU A 205 -23.90 -1.13 13.86
N HIS A 206 -23.68 -1.36 15.16
CA HIS A 206 -22.84 -0.49 15.98
C HIS A 206 -21.36 -0.66 15.63
N VAL A 207 -20.88 -1.92 15.57
CA VAL A 207 -19.51 -2.26 15.18
C VAL A 207 -19.18 -1.65 13.81
N LEU A 208 -20.06 -1.79 12.83
CA LEU A 208 -19.90 -1.26 11.48
C LEU A 208 -19.84 0.27 11.45
N ARG A 209 -20.67 0.95 12.25
CA ARG A 209 -20.64 2.42 12.36
C ARG A 209 -19.35 2.92 13.01
N VAL A 210 -18.88 2.26 14.06
CA VAL A 210 -17.59 2.57 14.71
C VAL A 210 -16.43 2.30 13.75
N LEU A 211 -16.48 1.19 13.01
CA LEU A 211 -15.49 0.81 12.01
C LEU A 211 -15.34 1.84 10.88
N LEU A 212 -16.43 2.25 10.22
CA LEU A 212 -16.38 3.28 9.18
C LEU A 212 -15.85 4.62 9.73
N SER A 213 -16.25 4.97 10.96
CA SER A 213 -15.72 6.14 11.66
C SER A 213 -14.21 6.03 11.94
N HIS A 214 -13.70 4.86 12.33
CA HIS A 214 -12.27 4.61 12.53
C HIS A 214 -11.47 4.65 11.22
N ILE A 215 -12.00 4.12 10.12
CA ILE A 215 -11.39 4.18 8.79
C ILE A 215 -11.23 5.63 8.33
N LEU A 216 -12.31 6.42 8.36
CA LEU A 216 -12.30 7.82 7.95
C LEU A 216 -11.42 8.68 8.87
N SER A 217 -11.58 8.55 10.19
CA SER A 217 -10.82 9.36 11.15
C SER A 217 -9.32 9.07 11.12
N SER A 218 -8.90 7.82 10.86
CA SER A 218 -7.47 7.49 10.73
C SER A 218 -6.78 8.27 9.59
N VAL A 219 -7.51 8.59 8.52
CA VAL A 219 -7.00 9.42 7.42
C VAL A 219 -7.20 10.91 7.69
N GLN A 220 -8.37 11.32 8.20
CA GLN A 220 -8.69 12.74 8.43
C GLN A 220 -7.78 13.43 9.47
N HIS A 221 -7.23 12.68 10.44
CA HIS A 221 -6.26 13.21 11.41
C HIS A 221 -4.83 13.34 10.84
N CYS A 222 -4.54 12.79 9.66
CA CYS A 222 -3.26 12.97 8.98
C CYS A 222 -3.16 14.40 8.38
N PRO A 223 -1.95 14.95 8.17
CA PRO A 223 -1.80 16.24 7.50
C PRO A 223 -2.17 16.17 6.01
N PRO A 224 -2.72 17.23 5.40
CA PRO A 224 -2.98 17.28 3.95
C PRO A 224 -1.68 17.38 3.14
N LEU A 225 -1.71 17.01 1.85
CA LEU A 225 -0.56 17.16 0.93
C LEU A 225 -0.21 18.63 0.68
N SER A 226 -1.18 19.54 0.80
CA SER A 226 -1.01 20.98 0.58
C SER A 226 -1.85 21.79 1.54
N GLY A 227 -1.29 22.87 2.10
CA GLY A 227 -2.03 23.87 2.87
C GLY A 227 -2.74 24.93 2.01
N VAL A 228 -2.70 24.82 0.68
CA VAL A 228 -3.37 25.76 -0.24
C VAL A 228 -4.87 25.43 -0.31
N GLU A 229 -5.70 26.21 0.39
CA GLU A 229 -7.15 26.05 0.40
C GLU A 229 -7.75 26.02 -1.02
N GLY A 230 -8.66 25.09 -1.26
CA GLY A 230 -9.32 24.92 -2.57
C GLY A 230 -8.46 24.26 -3.65
N SER A 231 -7.23 23.84 -3.35
CA SER A 231 -6.48 22.92 -4.21
C SER A 231 -7.04 21.50 -4.12
N VAL A 232 -6.73 20.63 -5.08
CA VAL A 232 -7.10 19.20 -4.98
C VAL A 232 -6.28 18.55 -3.85
N GLU A 233 -5.02 18.96 -3.76
CA GLU A 233 -4.01 18.49 -2.84
C GLU A 233 -4.33 18.83 -1.37
N SER A 234 -5.19 19.83 -1.08
CA SER A 234 -5.66 20.11 0.29
C SER A 234 -6.73 19.12 0.80
N TYR A 235 -7.32 18.29 -0.06
CA TYR A 235 -8.26 17.23 0.34
C TYR A 235 -7.60 15.86 0.51
N LEU A 236 -6.36 15.71 0.03
CA LEU A 236 -5.59 14.47 0.08
C LEU A 236 -4.65 14.47 1.27
N HIS A 237 -4.53 13.35 1.99
CA HIS A 237 -3.76 13.27 3.22
C HIS A 237 -2.47 12.42 3.09
N VAL A 238 -1.43 12.80 3.84
CA VAL A 238 -0.18 12.03 3.95
C VAL A 238 -0.29 11.06 5.12
N LEU A 239 -0.49 9.78 4.84
CA LEU A 239 -0.49 8.74 5.88
C LEU A 239 0.95 8.44 6.33
N GLY A 240 1.13 8.13 7.63
CA GLY A 240 2.33 7.48 8.14
C GLY A 240 2.28 5.96 7.96
N GLU A 241 3.32 5.23 8.36
CA GLU A 241 3.34 3.76 8.30
C GLU A 241 2.28 3.14 9.21
N ARG A 242 2.10 3.71 10.41
CA ARG A 242 1.10 3.26 11.40
C ARG A 242 -0.32 3.50 10.92
N GLU A 243 -0.58 4.65 10.32
CA GLU A 243 -1.91 5.01 9.82
C GLU A 243 -2.28 4.18 8.60
N ARG A 244 -1.33 3.90 7.69
CA ARG A 244 -1.52 2.92 6.60
C ARG A 244 -1.84 1.53 7.13
N TRP A 245 -1.09 1.05 8.12
CA TRP A 245 -1.33 -0.26 8.75
C TRP A 245 -2.74 -0.32 9.36
N ASN A 246 -3.08 0.63 10.22
CA ASN A 246 -4.39 0.72 10.87
C ASN A 246 -5.53 0.74 9.84
N VAL A 247 -5.40 1.51 8.76
CA VAL A 247 -6.41 1.58 7.70
C VAL A 247 -6.52 0.26 6.92
N ASP A 248 -5.41 -0.42 6.58
CA ASP A 248 -5.48 -1.74 5.92
C ASP A 248 -6.18 -2.77 6.81
N VAL A 249 -5.85 -2.85 8.11
CA VAL A 249 -6.45 -3.84 9.03
C VAL A 249 -7.91 -3.54 9.34
N LEU A 250 -8.32 -2.26 9.39
CA LEU A 250 -9.74 -1.89 9.49
C LEU A 250 -10.51 -2.19 8.19
N LEU A 251 -9.93 -1.98 7.01
CA LEU A 251 -10.53 -2.41 5.75
C LEU A 251 -10.62 -3.94 5.65
N ARG A 252 -9.63 -4.68 6.20
CA ARG A 252 -9.71 -6.14 6.35
C ARG A 252 -10.86 -6.54 7.28
N LEU A 253 -11.02 -5.88 8.43
CA LEU A 253 -12.17 -6.10 9.32
C LEU A 253 -13.50 -5.86 8.59
N LEU A 254 -13.61 -4.81 7.78
CA LEU A 254 -14.81 -4.56 6.98
C LEU A 254 -15.10 -5.72 6.01
N ALA A 255 -14.07 -6.27 5.35
CA ALA A 255 -14.20 -7.43 4.47
C ALA A 255 -14.68 -8.68 5.22
N GLU A 256 -14.09 -8.99 6.38
CA GLU A 256 -14.47 -10.14 7.23
C GLU A 256 -15.90 -10.03 7.78
N LEU A 257 -16.45 -8.82 7.91
CA LEU A 257 -17.83 -8.58 8.36
C LEU A 257 -18.87 -8.63 7.23
N LEU A 258 -18.48 -8.57 5.95
CA LEU A 258 -19.42 -8.61 4.82
C LEU A 258 -20.36 -9.83 4.81
N PRO A 259 -19.93 -11.07 5.13
CA PRO A 259 -20.83 -12.22 5.18
C PRO A 259 -21.94 -12.03 6.22
N SER A 260 -21.63 -11.46 7.38
CA SER A 260 -22.61 -11.16 8.44
C SER A 260 -23.53 -9.99 8.08
N VAL A 261 -23.06 -9.00 7.32
CA VAL A 261 -23.91 -7.95 6.73
C VAL A 261 -24.91 -8.56 5.73
N HIS A 262 -24.42 -9.43 4.85
CA HIS A 262 -25.24 -10.11 3.85
C HIS A 262 -26.29 -11.03 4.51
N GLU A 263 -25.87 -11.88 5.45
CA GLU A 263 -26.75 -12.72 6.26
C GLU A 263 -27.82 -11.87 6.95
N LYS A 264 -27.42 -10.76 7.58
CA LYS A 264 -28.37 -9.88 8.26
C LYS A 264 -29.37 -9.23 7.31
N ALA A 265 -28.92 -8.77 6.15
CA ALA A 265 -29.80 -8.22 5.12
C ALA A 265 -30.84 -9.26 4.65
N MET A 266 -30.42 -10.51 4.42
CA MET A 266 -31.32 -11.61 4.05
C MET A 266 -32.31 -11.97 5.17
N GLU A 267 -31.85 -12.09 6.43
CA GLU A 267 -32.72 -12.35 7.59
C GLU A 267 -33.81 -11.29 7.77
N THR A 268 -33.47 -10.01 7.57
CA THR A 268 -34.37 -8.89 7.79
C THR A 268 -35.14 -8.46 6.54
N CYS A 269 -35.15 -9.29 5.48
CA CYS A 269 -35.88 -9.00 4.26
C CYS A 269 -37.38 -8.81 4.54
N PRO A 270 -37.98 -7.64 4.27
CA PRO A 270 -39.39 -7.39 4.58
C PRO A 270 -40.36 -7.97 3.54
N PHE A 271 -39.84 -8.54 2.44
CA PHE A 271 -40.62 -9.03 1.32
C PHE A 271 -40.85 -10.55 1.41
N PRO A 272 -42.03 -11.05 1.01
CA PRO A 272 -42.31 -12.49 1.04
C PRO A 272 -41.38 -13.25 0.09
N ALA A 273 -41.01 -14.48 0.47
CA ALA A 273 -40.13 -15.33 -0.32
C ALA A 273 -40.69 -15.55 -1.74
N ILE A 274 -40.00 -15.02 -2.74
CA ILE A 274 -40.37 -15.14 -4.15
C ILE A 274 -39.98 -16.55 -4.62
N PRO A 275 -40.83 -17.30 -5.35
CA PRO A 275 -40.49 -18.67 -5.78
C PRO A 275 -39.21 -18.80 -6.61
N GLU A 276 -38.74 -17.71 -7.21
CA GLU A 276 -37.52 -17.64 -8.02
C GLU A 276 -36.24 -17.45 -7.20
N THR A 277 -36.33 -17.05 -5.92
CA THR A 277 -35.14 -16.85 -5.06
C THR A 277 -34.70 -18.17 -4.40
N THR A 278 -34.25 -19.13 -5.21
CA THR A 278 -33.56 -20.35 -4.73
C THR A 278 -32.08 -20.08 -4.38
N GLY A 279 -31.74 -18.86 -3.96
CA GLY A 279 -30.36 -18.40 -3.91
C GLY A 279 -30.07 -17.42 -2.77
N THR A 280 -28.82 -17.43 -2.33
CA THR A 280 -28.24 -16.52 -1.33
C THR A 280 -27.90 -15.15 -1.93
N LYS A 281 -28.73 -14.61 -2.84
CA LYS A 281 -28.45 -13.40 -3.63
C LYS A 281 -29.73 -12.63 -3.94
N PHE A 282 -29.63 -11.32 -4.17
CA PHE A 282 -30.78 -10.45 -4.43
C PHE A 282 -31.16 -10.48 -5.92
N SER A 283 -32.42 -10.77 -6.24
CA SER A 283 -32.95 -10.78 -7.61
C SER A 283 -33.44 -9.40 -8.08
N THR A 284 -33.51 -9.17 -9.39
CA THR A 284 -34.08 -7.93 -9.95
C THR A 284 -35.52 -7.70 -9.48
N SER A 285 -36.36 -8.74 -9.43
CA SER A 285 -37.74 -8.68 -8.92
C SER A 285 -37.82 -8.24 -7.44
N LEU A 286 -36.85 -8.63 -6.62
CA LEU A 286 -36.76 -8.18 -5.23
C LEU A 286 -36.32 -6.70 -5.13
N LEU A 287 -35.44 -6.26 -6.03
CA LEU A 287 -35.02 -4.85 -6.13
C LEU A 287 -36.17 -3.95 -6.64
N GLU A 288 -37.07 -4.44 -7.49
CA GLU A 288 -38.29 -3.72 -7.90
C GLU A 288 -39.25 -3.50 -6.73
N LEU A 289 -39.46 -4.51 -5.89
CA LEU A 289 -40.26 -4.39 -4.66
C LEU A 289 -39.63 -3.40 -3.66
N TYR A 290 -38.31 -3.48 -3.50
CA TYR A 290 -37.53 -2.52 -2.70
C TYR A 290 -37.70 -1.09 -3.23
N ALA A 291 -37.57 -0.86 -4.53
CA ALA A 291 -37.70 0.44 -5.17
C ALA A 291 -39.06 1.13 -4.95
N GLY A 292 -40.13 0.35 -4.72
CA GLY A 292 -41.45 0.84 -4.33
C GLY A 292 -41.46 1.63 -3.02
N GLY A 293 -40.48 1.42 -2.14
CA GLY A 293 -40.26 2.22 -0.93
C GLY A 293 -41.37 2.12 0.12
N HIS A 294 -42.15 1.03 0.10
CA HIS A 294 -43.28 0.82 1.02
C HIS A 294 -42.87 0.35 2.43
N VAL A 295 -41.65 -0.20 2.56
CA VAL A 295 -41.08 -0.69 3.83
C VAL A 295 -39.60 -0.31 3.88
N GLN A 296 -39.07 -0.03 5.06
CA GLN A 296 -37.63 0.20 5.28
C GLN A 296 -36.88 -1.13 5.39
N TRP A 297 -35.64 -1.17 4.90
CA TRP A 297 -34.77 -2.35 5.00
C TRP A 297 -33.35 -1.97 5.44
N PRO A 298 -33.16 -1.53 6.71
CA PRO A 298 -31.91 -0.87 7.14
C PRO A 298 -30.63 -1.67 6.92
N ALA A 299 -30.64 -2.99 7.15
CA ALA A 299 -29.46 -3.84 6.97
C ALA A 299 -29.01 -3.96 5.51
N PHE A 300 -29.95 -3.90 4.55
CA PHE A 300 -29.66 -3.90 3.11
C PHE A 300 -29.31 -2.48 2.60
N GLU A 301 -30.01 -1.47 3.13
CA GLU A 301 -29.78 -0.06 2.86
C GLU A 301 -28.38 0.39 3.29
N TRP A 302 -27.90 -0.05 4.46
CA TRP A 302 -26.60 0.34 5.04
C TRP A 302 -25.44 0.28 4.04
N MET A 303 -25.40 -0.74 3.16
CA MET A 303 -24.36 -0.89 2.14
C MET A 303 -24.28 0.32 1.20
N HIS A 304 -25.41 0.80 0.66
CA HIS A 304 -25.42 1.89 -0.33
C HIS A 304 -25.78 3.27 0.26
N VAL A 305 -26.39 3.30 1.44
CA VAL A 305 -26.73 4.52 2.18
C VAL A 305 -25.58 5.00 3.08
N SER A 306 -24.68 4.11 3.51
CA SER A 306 -23.55 4.46 4.39
C SER A 306 -22.21 3.90 3.89
N CYS A 307 -22.09 2.59 3.66
CA CYS A 307 -20.78 2.00 3.37
C CYS A 307 -20.16 2.50 2.05
N PHE A 308 -20.90 2.54 0.93
CA PHE A 308 -20.34 3.06 -0.33
C PHE A 308 -20.04 4.57 -0.28
N PRO A 309 -20.93 5.46 0.24
CA PRO A 309 -20.60 6.86 0.47
C PRO A 309 -19.32 7.07 1.29
N ASP A 310 -19.15 6.32 2.38
CA ASP A 310 -17.97 6.44 3.26
C ASP A 310 -16.70 5.89 2.58
N LEU A 311 -16.79 4.81 1.79
CA LEU A 311 -15.66 4.30 0.98
C LEU A 311 -15.28 5.24 -0.17
N ILE A 312 -16.27 5.92 -0.78
CA ILE A 312 -16.05 6.97 -1.79
C ILE A 312 -15.35 8.17 -1.14
N GLN A 313 -15.84 8.65 0.01
CA GLN A 313 -15.20 9.72 0.77
C GLN A 313 -13.77 9.34 1.16
N PHE A 314 -13.57 8.14 1.72
CA PHE A 314 -12.27 7.59 2.08
C PHE A 314 -11.30 7.62 0.88
N SER A 315 -11.71 7.14 -0.30
CA SER A 315 -10.88 7.15 -1.49
C SER A 315 -10.48 8.58 -1.91
N CYS A 316 -11.40 9.55 -1.76
CA CYS A 316 -11.15 10.97 -2.02
C CYS A 316 -10.21 11.65 -1.00
N LEU A 317 -9.87 10.99 0.12
CA LEU A 317 -8.84 11.45 1.06
C LEU A 317 -7.46 10.84 0.75
N LEU A 318 -7.39 9.78 -0.06
CA LEU A 318 -6.15 9.09 -0.39
C LEU A 318 -5.43 9.69 -1.61
N PRO A 319 -4.10 9.94 -1.55
CA PRO A 319 -3.30 10.24 -2.73
C PRO A 319 -3.37 9.13 -3.79
N PRO A 320 -3.17 9.42 -5.09
CA PRO A 320 -3.17 8.39 -6.14
C PRO A 320 -2.22 7.22 -5.86
N LYS A 321 -1.06 7.53 -5.26
CA LYS A 321 0.01 6.57 -4.93
C LYS A 321 -0.34 5.51 -3.88
N GLU A 322 -1.44 5.65 -3.13
CA GLU A 322 -1.85 4.66 -2.11
C GLU A 322 -2.57 3.45 -2.74
N ASP A 323 -1.98 2.88 -3.80
CA ASP A 323 -2.52 1.76 -4.59
C ASP A 323 -2.91 0.56 -3.72
N ASN A 324 -2.16 0.28 -2.64
CA ASN A 324 -2.44 -0.84 -1.73
C ASN A 324 -3.81 -0.70 -1.05
N LEU A 325 -4.12 0.50 -0.54
CA LEU A 325 -5.39 0.78 0.13
C LEU A 325 -6.53 0.83 -0.89
N ARG A 326 -6.31 1.40 -2.09
CA ARG A 326 -7.26 1.35 -3.20
C ARG A 326 -7.58 -0.10 -3.60
N ASN A 327 -6.56 -0.95 -3.74
CA ASN A 327 -6.71 -2.36 -4.10
C ASN A 327 -7.48 -3.14 -3.02
N ARG A 328 -7.27 -2.81 -1.74
CA ARG A 328 -8.10 -3.35 -0.63
C ARG A 328 -9.57 -2.92 -0.77
N THR A 329 -9.85 -1.64 -1.02
CA THR A 329 -11.22 -1.15 -1.26
C THR A 329 -11.85 -1.80 -2.51
N THR A 330 -11.12 -1.94 -3.60
CA THR A 330 -11.54 -2.68 -4.80
C THR A 330 -11.95 -4.11 -4.48
N LYS A 331 -11.15 -4.85 -3.68
CA LYS A 331 -11.47 -6.21 -3.25
C LYS A 331 -12.74 -6.29 -2.38
N ILE A 332 -12.99 -5.28 -1.54
CA ILE A 332 -14.24 -5.17 -0.77
C ILE A 332 -15.43 -4.99 -1.72
N LEU A 333 -15.34 -4.11 -2.73
CA LEU A 333 -16.41 -3.91 -3.71
C LEU A 333 -16.68 -5.18 -4.52
N LEU A 334 -15.64 -5.87 -5.00
CA LEU A 334 -15.78 -7.14 -5.70
C LEU A 334 -16.44 -8.21 -4.81
N ALA A 335 -16.01 -8.36 -3.55
CA ALA A 335 -16.62 -9.29 -2.60
C ALA A 335 -18.10 -8.98 -2.31
N VAL A 336 -18.49 -7.69 -2.24
CA VAL A 336 -19.90 -7.30 -2.16
C VAL A 336 -20.66 -7.74 -3.41
N SER A 337 -20.10 -7.54 -4.61
CA SER A 337 -20.75 -7.96 -5.86
C SER A 337 -20.93 -9.48 -5.95
N GLU A 338 -19.97 -10.26 -5.45
CA GLU A 338 -20.05 -11.72 -5.37
C GLU A 338 -21.11 -12.18 -4.38
N LEU A 339 -21.16 -11.60 -3.19
CA LEU A 339 -22.13 -11.93 -2.14
C LEU A 339 -23.56 -11.51 -2.53
N PHE A 340 -23.78 -10.24 -2.88
CA PHE A 340 -25.11 -9.69 -3.14
C PHE A 340 -25.66 -10.08 -4.52
N GLY A 341 -24.78 -10.31 -5.50
CA GLY A 341 -25.13 -10.79 -6.84
C GLY A 341 -25.28 -9.70 -7.91
N ASP A 342 -25.41 -10.16 -9.15
CA ASP A 342 -25.35 -9.30 -10.34
C ASP A 342 -26.47 -8.26 -10.43
N SER A 343 -27.70 -8.61 -10.02
CA SER A 343 -28.80 -7.63 -9.97
C SER A 343 -28.44 -6.45 -9.06
N TYR A 344 -27.80 -6.71 -7.92
CA TYR A 344 -27.36 -5.67 -6.98
C TYR A 344 -26.17 -4.87 -7.54
N LEU A 345 -25.20 -5.54 -8.16
CA LEU A 345 -24.09 -4.89 -8.86
C LEU A 345 -24.60 -3.92 -9.93
N THR A 346 -25.48 -4.40 -10.81
CA THR A 346 -26.01 -3.67 -11.96
C THR A 346 -26.94 -2.53 -11.57
N HIS A 347 -27.85 -2.76 -10.62
CA HIS A 347 -28.95 -1.82 -10.34
C HIS A 347 -28.74 -0.96 -9.09
N ILE A 348 -27.79 -1.31 -8.21
CA ILE A 348 -27.48 -0.53 -6.98
C ILE A 348 -26.04 -0.03 -7.00
N MET A 349 -25.05 -0.91 -7.11
CA MET A 349 -23.64 -0.50 -6.99
C MET A 349 -23.18 0.39 -8.17
N LEU A 350 -23.45 -0.03 -9.40
CA LEU A 350 -23.02 0.68 -10.61
C LEU A 350 -23.60 2.11 -10.69
N PRO A 351 -24.91 2.36 -10.48
CA PRO A 351 -25.45 3.71 -10.43
C PRO A 351 -24.82 4.61 -9.36
N VAL A 352 -24.51 4.08 -8.17
CA VAL A 352 -23.87 4.84 -7.08
C VAL A 352 -22.49 5.35 -7.52
N PHE A 353 -21.65 4.48 -8.07
CA PHE A 353 -20.31 4.85 -8.51
C PHE A 353 -20.30 5.69 -9.80
N LEU A 354 -21.24 5.45 -10.73
CA LEU A 354 -21.42 6.30 -11.93
C LEU A 354 -21.78 7.73 -11.56
N ILE A 355 -22.71 7.94 -10.61
CA ILE A 355 -23.09 9.28 -10.13
C ILE A 355 -21.91 9.92 -9.39
N ALA A 356 -21.17 9.15 -8.58
CA ALA A 356 -20.03 9.65 -7.82
C ALA A 356 -18.86 10.11 -8.72
N VAL A 357 -18.66 9.52 -9.92
CA VAL A 357 -17.72 10.04 -10.94
C VAL A 357 -18.29 11.19 -11.78
N GLY A 358 -19.51 11.66 -11.51
CA GLY A 358 -20.16 12.73 -12.26
C GLY A 358 -20.93 12.28 -13.50
N GLY A 359 -20.96 10.99 -13.80
CA GLY A 359 -21.77 10.39 -14.87
C GLY A 359 -23.25 10.30 -14.51
N ASP A 360 -24.01 9.67 -15.39
CA ASP A 360 -25.43 9.38 -15.17
C ASP A 360 -25.59 7.92 -14.72
N GLY A 361 -26.30 7.73 -13.60
CA GLY A 361 -26.62 6.40 -13.05
C GLY A 361 -28.12 6.24 -12.90
N ASP A 362 -28.65 5.08 -13.27
CA ASP A 362 -30.07 4.80 -13.14
C ASP A 362 -30.47 4.58 -11.67
N LEU A 363 -31.40 5.41 -11.19
CA LEU A 363 -31.94 5.34 -9.84
C LEU A 363 -33.36 4.75 -9.79
N THR A 364 -33.82 4.08 -10.85
CA THR A 364 -35.11 3.38 -10.88
C THR A 364 -35.28 2.41 -9.72
N PHE A 365 -34.23 1.67 -9.36
CA PHE A 365 -34.23 0.64 -8.31
C PHE A 365 -34.08 1.17 -6.87
N PHE A 366 -34.06 2.49 -6.66
CA PHE A 366 -33.94 3.10 -5.34
C PHE A 366 -35.28 3.67 -4.84
N PRO A 367 -35.63 3.53 -3.54
CA PRO A 367 -36.72 4.26 -2.92
C PRO A 367 -36.59 5.77 -3.11
N SER A 368 -37.71 6.46 -3.29
CA SER A 368 -37.75 7.92 -3.51
C SER A 368 -37.03 8.73 -2.42
N ALA A 369 -37.10 8.25 -1.17
CA ALA A 369 -36.40 8.83 -0.02
C ALA A 369 -34.86 8.80 -0.15
N ILE A 370 -34.30 7.75 -0.77
CA ILE A 370 -32.86 7.53 -0.91
C ILE A 370 -32.31 8.16 -2.19
N ARG A 371 -33.13 8.31 -3.25
CA ARG A 371 -32.73 8.93 -4.53
C ARG A 371 -32.13 10.34 -4.37
N SER A 372 -32.59 11.12 -3.39
CA SER A 372 -32.06 12.46 -3.11
C SER A 372 -30.62 12.42 -2.57
N GLN A 373 -30.34 11.47 -1.67
CA GLN A 373 -29.01 11.22 -1.12
C GLN A 373 -28.05 10.69 -2.18
N MET A 374 -28.48 9.74 -3.03
CA MET A 374 -27.64 9.21 -4.12
C MET A 374 -27.28 10.30 -5.13
N LYS A 375 -28.23 11.17 -5.50
CA LYS A 375 -27.95 12.39 -6.29
C LYS A 375 -27.04 13.40 -5.57
N GLY A 376 -26.93 13.31 -4.24
CA GLY A 376 -26.01 14.08 -3.43
C GLY A 376 -24.54 13.74 -3.66
N LEU A 377 -24.24 12.51 -4.11
CA LEU A 377 -22.88 12.04 -4.41
C LEU A 377 -22.27 12.67 -5.67
N ARG A 378 -23.09 13.27 -6.56
CA ARG A 378 -22.58 13.88 -7.79
C ARG A 378 -21.67 15.07 -7.45
N PRO A 379 -20.42 15.12 -7.95
CA PRO A 379 -19.54 16.26 -7.73
C PRO A 379 -20.18 17.55 -8.28
N ARG A 380 -19.96 18.67 -7.57
CA ARG A 380 -20.59 19.97 -7.85
C ARG A 380 -19.62 21.13 -8.04
N THR A 381 -18.32 20.86 -7.92
CA THR A 381 -17.24 21.83 -8.08
C THR A 381 -16.15 21.22 -8.92
N ALA A 382 -15.40 22.02 -9.68
CA ALA A 382 -14.29 21.53 -10.50
C ALA A 382 -13.23 20.76 -9.69
N VAL A 383 -13.07 21.07 -8.41
CA VAL A 383 -12.19 20.35 -7.48
C VAL A 383 -12.77 18.97 -7.15
N ALA A 384 -14.07 18.89 -6.85
CA ALA A 384 -14.75 17.62 -6.59
C ALA A 384 -14.83 16.73 -7.84
N GLU A 385 -15.04 17.31 -9.02
CA GLU A 385 -15.01 16.59 -10.31
C GLU A 385 -13.62 15.98 -10.55
N ARG A 386 -12.55 16.76 -10.33
CA ARG A 386 -11.17 16.28 -10.46
C ARG A 386 -10.82 15.21 -9.42
N LEU A 387 -11.26 15.37 -8.16
CA LEU A 387 -11.13 14.34 -7.12
C LEU A 387 -11.89 13.06 -7.50
N ALA A 388 -13.08 13.18 -8.09
CA ALA A 388 -13.87 12.03 -8.51
C ALA A 388 -13.19 11.23 -9.64
N THR A 389 -12.68 11.90 -10.67
CA THR A 389 -11.87 11.26 -11.73
C THR A 389 -10.59 10.65 -11.19
N MET A 390 -9.93 11.29 -10.22
CA MET A 390 -8.66 10.82 -9.66
C MET A 390 -8.82 9.65 -8.69
N CYS A 391 -9.87 9.65 -7.86
CA CYS A 391 -10.00 8.75 -6.72
C CYS A 391 -11.17 7.78 -6.79
N VAL A 392 -12.27 8.11 -7.48
CA VAL A 392 -13.48 7.27 -7.55
C VAL A 392 -13.50 6.46 -8.84
N LEU A 393 -13.08 7.04 -9.97
CA LEU A 393 -12.96 6.33 -11.25
C LEU A 393 -12.08 5.05 -11.19
N PRO A 394 -10.93 5.01 -10.48
CA PRO A 394 -10.18 3.76 -10.32
C PRO A 394 -11.00 2.65 -9.64
N LEU A 395 -11.87 3.01 -8.68
CA LEU A 395 -12.76 2.06 -7.98
C LEU A 395 -13.95 1.64 -8.86
N LEU A 396 -14.52 2.56 -9.65
CA LEU A 396 -15.55 2.22 -10.65
C LEU A 396 -15.00 1.24 -11.69
N LEU A 397 -13.80 1.52 -12.24
CA LEU A 397 -13.19 0.67 -13.27
C LEU A 397 -12.81 -0.71 -12.73
N ALA A 398 -12.13 -0.79 -11.57
CA ALA A 398 -11.58 -2.06 -11.08
C ALA A 398 -12.49 -2.82 -10.09
N GLY A 399 -13.33 -2.12 -9.32
CA GLY A 399 -14.16 -2.70 -8.25
C GLY A 399 -15.63 -2.88 -8.58
N ILE A 400 -16.12 -2.29 -9.68
CA ILE A 400 -17.52 -2.35 -10.10
C ILE A 400 -17.61 -2.93 -11.52
N LEU A 401 -17.07 -2.23 -12.51
CA LEU A 401 -17.01 -2.70 -13.90
C LEU A 401 -15.96 -3.83 -14.08
N GLY A 402 -14.96 -3.89 -13.20
CA GLY A 402 -13.97 -4.97 -13.13
C GLY A 402 -14.52 -6.32 -12.65
N ALA A 403 -15.79 -6.39 -12.24
CA ALA A 403 -16.42 -7.66 -11.89
C ALA A 403 -16.39 -8.65 -13.08
N PRO A 404 -16.16 -9.96 -12.87
CA PRO A 404 -15.94 -10.92 -13.96
C PRO A 404 -17.05 -10.99 -15.03
N ASN A 405 -18.28 -10.68 -14.65
CA ASN A 405 -19.46 -10.67 -15.52
C ASN A 405 -19.73 -9.32 -16.21
N LYS A 406 -18.94 -8.27 -15.91
CA LYS A 406 -19.08 -6.91 -16.47
C LYS A 406 -18.03 -6.56 -17.53
N ARG A 407 -17.28 -7.55 -18.02
CA ARG A 407 -16.15 -7.35 -18.94
C ARG A 407 -16.50 -6.59 -20.23
N GLU A 408 -17.68 -6.81 -20.79
CA GLU A 408 -18.14 -6.11 -22.01
C GLU A 408 -18.51 -4.65 -21.72
N GLU A 409 -19.28 -4.40 -20.65
CA GLU A 409 -19.60 -3.05 -20.15
C GLU A 409 -18.34 -2.25 -19.77
N LEU A 410 -17.34 -2.89 -19.16
CA LEU A 410 -16.03 -2.28 -18.87
C LEU A 410 -15.29 -1.89 -20.16
N ALA A 411 -15.29 -2.77 -21.17
CA ALA A 411 -14.62 -2.50 -22.44
C ALA A 411 -15.29 -1.36 -23.20
N GLU A 412 -16.62 -1.31 -23.23
CA GLU A 412 -17.40 -0.21 -23.82
C GLU A 412 -17.17 1.10 -23.04
N TYR A 413 -17.25 1.07 -21.71
CA TYR A 413 -17.01 2.24 -20.87
C TYR A 413 -15.59 2.81 -21.06
N LEU A 414 -14.56 1.95 -21.10
CA LEU A 414 -13.18 2.36 -21.37
C LEU A 414 -12.99 2.91 -22.79
N LYS A 415 -13.65 2.33 -23.80
CA LYS A 415 -13.66 2.88 -25.16
C LYS A 415 -14.27 4.27 -25.17
N ASN A 416 -15.45 4.46 -24.59
CA ASN A 416 -16.11 5.77 -24.58
C ASN A 416 -15.28 6.82 -23.80
N LEU A 417 -14.70 6.43 -22.66
CA LEU A 417 -13.82 7.27 -21.85
C LEU A 417 -12.54 7.71 -22.58
N LEU A 418 -11.87 6.79 -23.28
CA LEU A 418 -10.56 7.04 -23.94
C LEU A 418 -10.66 7.54 -25.38
N VAL A 419 -11.74 7.21 -26.09
CA VAL A 419 -11.97 7.58 -27.49
C VAL A 419 -12.83 8.84 -27.57
N GLU A 420 -14.07 8.80 -27.09
CA GLU A 420 -15.03 9.90 -27.22
C GLU A 420 -14.69 11.10 -26.32
N GLY A 421 -14.07 10.85 -25.16
CA GLY A 421 -13.58 11.89 -24.26
C GLY A 421 -12.58 12.85 -24.92
N THR A 422 -11.86 12.42 -25.96
CA THR A 422 -10.88 13.25 -26.68
C THR A 422 -11.51 14.23 -27.68
N ALA A 423 -12.80 14.11 -28.00
CA ALA A 423 -13.50 14.95 -28.97
C ALA A 423 -14.14 16.22 -28.38
N LYS A 424 -14.22 16.35 -27.04
CA LYS A 424 -14.77 17.55 -26.35
C LYS A 424 -13.62 18.46 -25.91
N GLU A 425 -13.12 19.28 -26.84
CA GLU A 425 -11.79 19.91 -26.79
C GLU A 425 -11.52 20.97 -25.68
N THR A 426 -12.49 21.40 -24.87
CA THR A 426 -12.35 22.66 -24.11
C THR A 426 -11.81 22.56 -22.68
N GLN A 427 -11.59 21.37 -22.10
CA GLN A 427 -11.17 21.20 -20.68
C GLN A 427 -10.12 20.09 -20.42
N SER A 428 -9.72 19.31 -21.43
CA SER A 428 -9.26 17.92 -21.23
C SER A 428 -7.82 17.70 -20.75
N ALA A 429 -6.90 18.67 -20.90
CA ALA A 429 -5.46 18.41 -20.72
C ALA A 429 -5.05 17.92 -19.29
N LYS A 430 -5.75 18.36 -18.23
CA LYS A 430 -5.51 17.88 -16.86
C LYS A 430 -6.23 16.55 -16.60
N CYS A 431 -7.53 16.50 -16.93
CA CYS A 431 -8.39 15.31 -16.80
C CYS A 431 -7.78 14.06 -17.45
N ASN A 432 -7.10 14.22 -18.59
CA ASN A 432 -6.37 13.14 -19.25
C ASN A 432 -5.33 12.45 -18.34
N ALA A 433 -4.63 13.19 -17.47
CA ALA A 433 -3.64 12.59 -16.56
C ALA A 433 -4.32 11.78 -15.45
N GLU A 434 -5.44 12.26 -14.92
CA GLU A 434 -6.23 11.53 -13.91
C GLU A 434 -6.87 10.25 -14.50
N ILE A 435 -7.39 10.31 -15.73
CA ILE A 435 -7.90 9.13 -16.47
C ILE A 435 -6.78 8.11 -16.75
N VAL A 436 -5.59 8.59 -17.16
CA VAL A 436 -4.42 7.74 -17.39
C VAL A 436 -4.00 7.01 -16.10
N ASP A 437 -4.06 7.67 -14.94
CA ASP A 437 -3.77 7.01 -13.65
C ASP A 437 -4.84 5.98 -13.25
N ALA A 438 -6.11 6.25 -13.53
CA ALA A 438 -7.20 5.30 -13.28
C ALA A 438 -7.08 4.02 -14.14
N VAL A 439 -6.67 4.16 -15.40
CA VAL A 439 -6.41 3.00 -16.28
C VAL A 439 -5.10 2.29 -15.90
N ARG A 440 -4.07 3.01 -15.45
CA ARG A 440 -2.87 2.42 -14.82
C ARG A 440 -3.25 1.58 -13.59
N PHE A 441 -4.10 2.10 -12.71
CA PHE A 441 -4.57 1.34 -11.54
C PHE A 441 -5.33 0.07 -11.95
N LEU A 442 -6.18 0.15 -12.98
CA LEU A 442 -6.85 -1.04 -13.55
C LEU A 442 -5.85 -2.10 -14.06
N CYS A 443 -4.68 -1.68 -14.57
CA CYS A 443 -3.61 -2.60 -14.98
C CYS A 443 -2.90 -3.31 -13.81
N THR A 444 -3.21 -3.00 -12.55
CA THR A 444 -2.80 -3.85 -11.41
C THR A 444 -3.55 -5.20 -11.38
N PHE A 445 -4.57 -5.38 -12.23
CA PHE A 445 -5.34 -6.62 -12.40
C PHE A 445 -5.05 -7.24 -13.77
N GLU A 446 -4.27 -8.33 -13.80
CA GLU A 446 -3.76 -8.97 -15.03
C GLU A 446 -4.87 -9.45 -15.98
N GLU A 447 -6.02 -9.87 -15.44
CA GLU A 447 -7.18 -10.35 -16.19
C GLU A 447 -7.78 -9.32 -17.18
N HIS A 448 -7.56 -8.03 -16.92
CA HIS A 448 -8.02 -6.95 -17.78
C HIS A 448 -7.01 -6.59 -18.89
N HIS A 449 -5.73 -6.97 -18.76
CA HIS A 449 -4.65 -6.55 -19.68
C HIS A 449 -4.99 -6.78 -21.15
N ALA A 450 -5.48 -7.97 -21.51
CA ALA A 450 -5.78 -8.31 -22.90
C ALA A 450 -6.85 -7.37 -23.53
N MET A 451 -7.84 -6.95 -22.75
CA MET A 451 -8.88 -6.02 -23.20
C MET A 451 -8.32 -4.59 -23.31
N ILE A 452 -7.52 -4.16 -22.34
CA ILE A 452 -6.86 -2.85 -22.34
C ILE A 452 -5.91 -2.72 -23.54
N PHE A 453 -5.10 -3.75 -23.83
CA PHE A 453 -4.19 -3.74 -24.98
C PHE A 453 -4.90 -3.73 -26.34
N ASN A 454 -6.09 -4.33 -26.45
CA ASN A 454 -6.91 -4.20 -27.66
C ASN A 454 -7.39 -2.76 -27.87
N ILE A 455 -7.88 -2.09 -26.81
CA ILE A 455 -8.29 -0.68 -26.88
C ILE A 455 -7.09 0.23 -27.19
N LEU A 456 -5.93 0.00 -26.55
CA LEU A 456 -4.70 0.72 -26.86
C LEU A 456 -4.27 0.55 -28.32
N TRP A 457 -4.41 -0.65 -28.88
CA TRP A 457 -4.11 -0.88 -30.29
C TRP A 457 -5.06 -0.12 -31.22
N GLU A 458 -6.37 -0.09 -30.93
CA GLU A 458 -7.33 0.75 -31.64
C GLU A 458 -6.95 2.25 -31.58
N MET A 459 -6.46 2.73 -30.44
CA MET A 459 -5.95 4.11 -30.29
C MET A 459 -4.65 4.36 -31.07
N VAL A 460 -3.74 3.38 -31.15
CA VAL A 460 -2.47 3.46 -31.91
C VAL A 460 -2.72 3.59 -33.42
N VAL A 461 -3.68 2.83 -33.96
CA VAL A 461 -4.00 2.82 -35.40
C VAL A 461 -5.04 3.88 -35.80
N SER A 462 -5.54 4.68 -34.84
CA SER A 462 -6.49 5.78 -35.07
C SER A 462 -5.96 6.81 -36.09
N SER A 463 -6.86 7.57 -36.72
CA SER A 463 -6.50 8.77 -37.48
C SER A 463 -6.27 10.00 -36.59
N HIS A 464 -6.74 9.99 -35.34
CA HIS A 464 -6.71 11.13 -34.44
C HIS A 464 -5.39 11.21 -33.66
N ILE A 465 -4.64 12.30 -33.87
CA ILE A 465 -3.35 12.59 -33.21
C ILE A 465 -3.45 12.50 -31.68
N ASN A 466 -4.51 13.06 -31.08
CA ASN A 466 -4.71 13.06 -29.63
C ASN A 466 -4.87 11.62 -29.07
N MET A 467 -5.55 10.73 -29.78
CA MET A 467 -5.70 9.33 -29.36
C MET A 467 -4.35 8.60 -29.35
N LYS A 468 -3.50 8.85 -30.35
CA LYS A 468 -2.14 8.29 -30.43
C LYS A 468 -1.23 8.78 -29.30
N ILE A 469 -1.28 10.06 -28.97
CA ILE A 469 -0.53 10.64 -27.84
C ILE A 469 -1.03 10.06 -26.51
N SER A 470 -2.34 9.93 -26.32
CA SER A 470 -2.91 9.27 -25.14
C SER A 470 -2.51 7.79 -25.04
N ALA A 471 -2.45 7.06 -26.17
CA ALA A 471 -1.97 5.69 -26.20
C ALA A 471 -0.49 5.58 -25.79
N ALA A 472 0.38 6.47 -26.28
CA ALA A 472 1.78 6.54 -25.84
C ALA A 472 1.90 6.79 -24.32
N SER A 473 1.09 7.73 -23.79
CA SER A 473 1.04 8.06 -22.36
C SER A 473 0.59 6.87 -21.50
N LEU A 474 -0.45 6.16 -21.92
CA LEU A 474 -0.92 4.93 -21.25
C LEU A 474 0.14 3.83 -21.29
N LEU A 475 0.72 3.56 -22.46
CA LEU A 475 1.80 2.57 -22.62
C LEU A 475 3.00 2.90 -21.72
N LYS A 476 3.34 4.18 -21.55
CA LYS A 476 4.40 4.67 -20.66
C LYS A 476 4.15 4.33 -19.19
N VAL A 477 2.93 4.52 -18.68
CA VAL A 477 2.61 4.30 -17.25
C VAL A 477 2.29 2.84 -16.90
N ILE A 478 1.89 2.03 -17.89
CA ILE A 478 1.56 0.61 -17.70
C ILE A 478 2.81 -0.28 -17.58
N VAL A 479 3.97 0.17 -18.06
CA VAL A 479 5.25 -0.57 -18.04
C VAL A 479 5.54 -1.33 -16.72
N PRO A 480 5.38 -0.75 -15.51
CA PRO A 480 5.73 -1.43 -14.27
C PRO A 480 4.80 -2.58 -13.87
N TYR A 481 3.68 -2.75 -14.57
CA TYR A 481 2.60 -3.67 -14.22
C TYR A 481 2.47 -4.85 -15.21
N VAL A 482 3.44 -5.03 -16.12
CA VAL A 482 3.42 -6.07 -17.14
C VAL A 482 4.73 -6.85 -17.19
N ASP A 483 4.66 -8.11 -17.63
CA ASP A 483 5.85 -8.94 -17.81
C ASP A 483 6.62 -8.62 -19.11
N ALA A 484 7.81 -9.21 -19.25
CA ALA A 484 8.64 -9.03 -20.45
C ALA A 484 8.01 -9.64 -21.72
N LYS A 485 7.05 -10.57 -21.60
CA LYS A 485 6.35 -11.19 -22.72
C LYS A 485 5.34 -10.19 -23.29
N VAL A 486 4.44 -9.69 -22.45
CA VAL A 486 3.45 -8.64 -22.77
C VAL A 486 4.12 -7.38 -23.30
N ALA A 487 5.25 -6.97 -22.71
CA ALA A 487 6.02 -5.84 -23.22
C ALA A 487 6.57 -6.08 -24.64
N SER A 488 7.05 -7.30 -24.94
CA SER A 488 7.59 -7.64 -26.27
C SER A 488 6.52 -7.89 -27.33
N THR A 489 5.31 -8.33 -26.93
CA THR A 489 4.19 -8.64 -27.85
C THR A 489 3.22 -7.48 -28.08
N HIS A 490 3.01 -6.60 -27.10
CA HIS A 490 2.03 -5.50 -27.19
C HIS A 490 2.67 -4.12 -27.08
N ILE A 491 3.52 -3.85 -26.08
CA ILE A 491 4.07 -2.50 -25.86
C ILE A 491 5.06 -2.11 -26.97
N LEU A 492 6.10 -2.92 -27.22
CA LEU A 492 7.11 -2.56 -28.22
C LEU A 492 6.51 -2.38 -29.63
N PRO A 493 5.65 -3.27 -30.17
CA PRO A 493 5.05 -3.04 -31.50
C PRO A 493 4.18 -1.78 -31.58
N ALA A 494 3.43 -1.46 -30.52
CA ALA A 494 2.65 -0.23 -30.44
C ALA A 494 3.55 1.02 -30.45
N LEU A 495 4.62 1.04 -29.65
CA LEU A 495 5.57 2.16 -29.64
C LEU A 495 6.38 2.27 -30.94
N VAL A 496 6.73 1.17 -31.61
CA VAL A 496 7.35 1.21 -32.95
C VAL A 496 6.40 1.86 -33.97
N THR A 497 5.11 1.51 -33.91
CA THR A 497 4.07 2.06 -34.81
C THR A 497 3.85 3.56 -34.57
N LEU A 498 3.78 3.99 -33.31
CA LEU A 498 3.68 5.40 -32.93
C LEU A 498 4.96 6.20 -33.22
N GLY A 499 6.13 5.58 -33.05
CA GLY A 499 7.42 6.17 -33.40
C GLY A 499 7.56 6.44 -34.90
N SER A 500 6.96 5.60 -35.73
CA SER A 500 6.96 5.75 -37.20
C SER A 500 5.93 6.76 -37.72
N ASP A 501 5.17 7.42 -36.84
CA ASP A 501 4.10 8.34 -37.23
C ASP A 501 4.66 9.63 -37.87
N PRO A 502 4.02 10.17 -38.93
CA PRO A 502 4.43 11.43 -39.55
C PRO A 502 4.24 12.66 -38.64
N ASN A 503 3.38 12.58 -37.61
CA ASN A 503 3.18 13.67 -36.67
C ASN A 503 4.27 13.67 -35.58
N LEU A 504 5.05 14.76 -35.52
CA LEU A 504 6.16 14.90 -34.58
C LEU A 504 5.73 14.76 -33.11
N ASN A 505 4.54 15.23 -32.71
CA ASN A 505 4.06 15.10 -31.33
C ASN A 505 3.79 13.63 -30.95
N VAL A 506 3.28 12.82 -31.89
CA VAL A 506 3.09 11.38 -31.69
C VAL A 506 4.43 10.67 -31.59
N LYS A 507 5.36 10.96 -32.51
CA LYS A 507 6.74 10.44 -32.50
C LYS A 507 7.45 10.75 -31.18
N TYR A 508 7.38 12.00 -30.70
CA TYR A 508 8.00 12.42 -29.43
C TYR A 508 7.34 11.79 -28.20
N ALA A 509 6.01 11.64 -28.19
CA ALA A 509 5.31 10.92 -27.12
C ALA A 509 5.73 9.43 -27.07
N SER A 510 5.97 8.81 -28.22
CA SER A 510 6.48 7.45 -28.28
C SER A 510 7.92 7.33 -27.77
N ILE A 511 8.80 8.29 -28.11
CA ILE A 511 10.18 8.34 -27.60
C ILE A 511 10.20 8.44 -26.07
N ASP A 512 9.35 9.31 -25.50
CA ASP A 512 9.18 9.45 -24.04
C ASP A 512 8.65 8.15 -23.39
N ALA A 513 7.78 7.40 -24.07
CA ALA A 513 7.26 6.12 -23.59
C ALA A 513 8.29 4.97 -23.65
N PHE A 514 9.23 4.98 -24.62
CA PHE A 514 10.31 3.99 -24.67
C PHE A 514 11.27 4.09 -23.46
N GLY A 515 11.43 5.26 -22.86
CA GLY A 515 12.30 5.50 -21.70
C GLY A 515 12.01 4.55 -20.52
N PRO A 516 10.78 4.54 -19.97
CA PRO A 516 10.40 3.60 -18.92
C PRO A 516 10.50 2.12 -19.32
N VAL A 517 10.22 1.75 -20.57
CA VAL A 517 10.42 0.36 -21.06
C VAL A 517 11.90 -0.04 -20.94
N ALA A 518 12.81 0.84 -21.34
CA ALA A 518 14.26 0.64 -21.21
C ALA A 518 14.74 0.65 -19.76
N GLN A 519 14.10 1.43 -18.88
CA GLN A 519 14.36 1.46 -17.45
C GLN A 519 13.97 0.13 -16.78
N HIS A 520 12.75 -0.35 -17.04
CA HIS A 520 12.15 -1.49 -16.35
C HIS A 520 12.67 -2.83 -16.87
N PHE A 521 12.74 -3.03 -18.19
CA PHE A 521 13.15 -4.30 -18.77
C PHE A 521 14.66 -4.38 -19.06
N LYS A 522 15.26 -5.51 -18.68
CA LYS A 522 16.69 -5.85 -18.88
C LYS A 522 16.89 -7.10 -19.74
N ASN A 523 15.88 -7.46 -20.51
CA ASN A 523 15.94 -8.58 -21.46
C ASN A 523 16.65 -8.10 -22.73
N ASP A 524 17.70 -8.82 -23.16
CA ASP A 524 18.50 -8.48 -24.34
C ASP A 524 17.65 -8.23 -25.60
N MET A 525 16.63 -9.06 -25.86
CA MET A 525 15.75 -8.87 -27.02
C MET A 525 14.92 -7.59 -26.97
N ILE A 526 14.55 -7.13 -25.76
CA ILE A 526 13.83 -5.86 -25.56
C ILE A 526 14.81 -4.69 -25.72
N VAL A 527 15.99 -4.79 -25.10
CA VAL A 527 17.08 -3.81 -25.18
C VAL A 527 17.51 -3.58 -26.63
N ASP A 528 17.73 -4.65 -27.39
CA ASP A 528 18.19 -4.58 -28.77
C ASP A 528 17.09 -4.03 -29.70
N LYS A 529 15.81 -4.37 -29.48
CA LYS A 529 14.66 -3.74 -30.18
C LYS A 529 14.58 -2.23 -29.90
N ILE A 530 14.72 -1.81 -28.64
CA ILE A 530 14.70 -0.38 -28.26
C ILE A 530 15.89 0.34 -28.91
N ARG A 531 17.08 -0.26 -28.89
CA ARG A 531 18.28 0.29 -29.53
C ARG A 531 18.05 0.56 -31.00
N VAL A 532 17.53 -0.41 -31.77
CA VAL A 532 17.26 -0.24 -33.20
C VAL A 532 16.30 0.91 -33.48
N GLN A 533 15.28 1.11 -32.62
CA GLN A 533 14.35 2.25 -32.75
C GLN A 533 15.01 3.58 -32.39
N MET A 534 15.85 3.61 -31.35
CA MET A 534 16.59 4.81 -30.97
C MET A 534 17.61 5.21 -32.04
N ASP A 535 18.33 4.25 -32.63
CA ASP A 535 19.22 4.48 -33.77
C ASP A 535 18.43 5.06 -34.96
N ALA A 536 17.24 4.53 -35.28
CA ALA A 536 16.37 5.06 -36.34
C ALA A 536 15.92 6.52 -36.09
N PHE A 537 15.51 6.88 -34.86
CA PHE A 537 15.15 8.27 -34.52
C PHE A 537 16.33 9.26 -34.67
N LEU A 538 17.57 8.78 -34.57
CA LEU A 538 18.79 9.56 -34.75
C LEU A 538 19.28 9.60 -36.20
N GLU A 539 18.83 8.65 -37.02
CA GLU A 539 19.05 8.62 -38.48
C GLU A 539 18.09 9.56 -39.22
N ASP A 540 16.87 9.76 -38.70
CA ASP A 540 15.87 10.74 -39.17
C ASP A 540 16.36 12.21 -39.22
N GLY A 541 17.48 12.54 -38.56
CA GLY A 541 18.15 13.84 -38.67
C GLY A 541 17.46 15.02 -38.00
N SER A 542 16.31 14.83 -37.35
CA SER A 542 15.65 15.88 -36.56
C SER A 542 16.43 16.18 -35.28
N HIS A 543 16.80 17.46 -35.11
CA HIS A 543 17.42 17.97 -33.89
C HIS A 543 16.51 17.80 -32.67
N GLU A 544 15.21 18.07 -32.81
CA GLU A 544 14.23 17.84 -31.75
C GLU A 544 14.06 16.36 -31.40
N ALA A 545 14.07 15.45 -32.39
CA ALA A 545 14.05 14.01 -32.13
C ALA A 545 15.31 13.57 -31.38
N THR A 546 16.47 14.10 -31.76
CA THR A 546 17.74 13.87 -31.05
C THR A 546 17.65 14.33 -29.60
N VAL A 547 17.14 15.54 -29.35
CA VAL A 547 16.91 16.06 -27.98
C VAL A 547 15.88 15.22 -27.22
N ALA A 548 14.81 14.74 -27.86
CA ALA A 548 13.80 13.88 -27.24
C ALA A 548 14.37 12.51 -26.84
N VAL A 549 15.13 11.87 -27.73
CA VAL A 549 15.86 10.61 -27.45
C VAL A 549 16.80 10.82 -26.28
N VAL A 550 17.60 11.89 -26.29
CA VAL A 550 18.52 12.18 -25.19
C VAL A 550 17.78 12.45 -23.87
N ARG A 551 16.63 13.15 -23.86
CA ARG A 551 15.82 13.34 -22.65
C ARG A 551 15.31 12.02 -22.08
N ALA A 552 14.76 11.14 -22.92
CA ALA A 552 14.25 9.82 -22.50
C ALA A 552 15.36 8.96 -21.88
N LEU A 553 16.60 9.11 -22.35
CA LEU A 553 17.77 8.39 -21.85
C LEU A 553 18.45 9.07 -20.64
N ILE A 554 18.39 10.39 -20.50
CA ILE A 554 18.89 11.09 -19.31
C ILE A 554 17.98 10.85 -18.09
N PHE A 555 16.67 10.73 -18.29
CA PHE A 555 15.72 10.44 -17.21
C PHE A 555 16.00 9.08 -16.52
N GLN A 556 16.68 8.17 -17.21
CA GLN A 556 17.15 6.89 -16.66
C GLN A 556 18.13 7.07 -15.47
N PHE A 557 18.71 8.26 -15.25
CA PHE A 557 19.76 8.49 -14.23
C PHE A 557 19.37 9.35 -13.03
N THR A 558 18.28 10.10 -13.09
CA THR A 558 17.82 10.91 -11.95
C THR A 558 16.96 10.12 -10.96
N ALA A 559 16.46 8.93 -11.34
CA ALA A 559 15.45 8.18 -10.60
C ALA A 559 15.92 6.87 -9.93
N THR A 560 17.15 6.39 -10.19
CA THR A 560 17.64 5.13 -9.60
C THR A 560 18.59 5.37 -8.42
N PRO A 561 18.25 4.97 -7.18
CA PRO A 561 19.21 5.02 -6.07
C PRO A 561 20.36 4.03 -6.30
N ILE A 562 21.57 4.45 -5.95
CA ILE A 562 22.80 3.68 -6.17
C ILE A 562 22.91 2.60 -5.09
N THR A 563 22.58 1.36 -5.42
CA THR A 563 22.88 0.20 -4.55
C THR A 563 24.39 -0.09 -4.58
N ALA A 564 24.99 -0.21 -3.40
CA ALA A 564 26.39 0.22 -3.18
C ALA A 564 27.52 -0.76 -3.55
N SER A 565 27.25 -1.89 -4.20
CA SER A 565 28.18 -3.05 -4.18
C SER A 565 29.24 -3.17 -5.27
N ASP A 566 29.24 -2.36 -6.34
CA ASP A 566 30.14 -2.57 -7.49
C ASP A 566 30.73 -1.26 -8.06
N LEU A 567 32.03 -1.01 -7.80
CA LEU A 567 32.75 0.20 -8.23
C LEU A 567 33.09 0.21 -9.72
N LEU A 568 33.45 -0.95 -10.30
CA LEU A 568 33.87 -1.05 -11.70
C LEU A 568 32.68 -0.72 -12.62
N ARG A 569 31.52 -1.31 -12.33
CA ARG A 569 30.27 -0.98 -13.03
C ARG A 569 29.86 0.48 -12.90
N ARG A 570 30.03 1.09 -11.72
CA ARG A 570 29.75 2.53 -11.52
C ARG A 570 30.63 3.38 -12.43
N ARG A 571 31.91 3.04 -12.57
CA ARG A 571 32.85 3.74 -13.47
C ARG A 571 32.54 3.55 -14.95
N GLU A 572 32.34 2.31 -15.43
CA GLU A 572 31.97 2.05 -16.84
C GLU A 572 30.70 2.84 -17.24
N ARG A 573 29.72 2.82 -16.34
CA ARG A 573 28.47 3.57 -16.44
C ARG A 573 28.69 5.09 -16.46
N ALA A 574 29.44 5.63 -15.50
CA ALA A 574 29.73 7.07 -15.42
C ALA A 574 30.48 7.58 -16.65
N ASN A 575 31.42 6.80 -17.19
CA ASN A 575 32.16 7.11 -18.41
C ASN A 575 31.21 7.21 -19.63
N ALA A 576 30.29 6.26 -19.77
CA ALA A 576 29.27 6.30 -20.83
C ALA A 576 28.39 7.56 -20.75
N PHE A 577 28.02 8.02 -19.55
CA PHE A 577 27.26 9.26 -19.38
C PHE A 577 28.04 10.52 -19.57
N CYS A 578 29.30 10.57 -19.17
CA CYS A 578 30.11 11.73 -19.47
C CYS A 578 30.28 11.90 -20.99
N GLU A 579 30.42 10.80 -21.75
CA GLU A 579 30.40 10.86 -23.22
C GLU A 579 29.02 11.25 -23.78
N ALA A 580 27.92 10.74 -23.24
CA ALA A 580 26.58 11.16 -23.65
C ALA A 580 26.30 12.66 -23.37
N ILE A 581 26.74 13.17 -22.21
CA ILE A 581 26.63 14.59 -21.84
C ILE A 581 27.52 15.46 -22.72
N ARG A 582 28.78 15.08 -22.97
CA ARG A 582 29.69 15.77 -23.90
C ARG A 582 29.13 15.82 -25.33
N ALA A 583 28.46 14.76 -25.76
CA ALA A 583 27.85 14.69 -27.08
C ALA A 583 26.51 15.44 -27.16
N LEU A 584 25.77 15.55 -26.06
CA LEU A 584 24.60 16.44 -25.93
C LEU A 584 25.02 17.92 -25.89
N ASP A 585 26.11 18.24 -25.21
CA ASP A 585 26.68 19.59 -25.15
C ASP A 585 27.18 20.08 -26.53
N ALA A 586 27.54 19.17 -27.43
CA ALA A 586 27.79 19.49 -28.84
C ALA A 586 26.52 19.80 -29.66
N THR A 587 25.36 20.02 -29.02
CA THR A 587 24.08 20.32 -29.69
C THR A 587 23.43 21.62 -29.19
N ASP A 588 22.58 22.23 -30.03
CA ASP A 588 21.90 23.49 -29.74
C ASP A 588 20.67 23.31 -28.82
N LEU A 589 20.92 23.21 -27.51
CA LEU A 589 19.86 23.09 -26.51
C LEU A 589 19.18 24.43 -26.18
N SER A 590 17.86 24.39 -26.03
CA SER A 590 17.09 25.53 -25.49
C SER A 590 17.49 25.82 -24.02
N ALA A 591 17.41 27.09 -23.61
CA ALA A 591 17.72 27.50 -22.23
C ALA A 591 16.88 26.77 -21.17
N THR A 592 15.64 26.40 -21.50
CA THR A 592 14.79 25.51 -20.68
C THR A 592 15.37 24.10 -20.58
N SER A 593 15.78 23.50 -21.70
CA SER A 593 16.38 22.15 -21.72
C SER A 593 17.68 22.10 -20.90
N VAL A 594 18.49 23.15 -21.00
CA VAL A 594 19.73 23.29 -20.23
C VAL A 594 19.45 23.36 -18.73
N ARG A 595 18.58 24.27 -18.30
CA ARG A 595 18.27 24.49 -16.88
C ARG A 595 17.57 23.30 -16.23
N ASP A 596 16.58 22.74 -16.93
CA ASP A 596 15.62 21.83 -16.31
C ASP A 596 16.09 20.35 -16.41
N PHE A 597 17.05 20.03 -17.30
CA PHE A 597 17.55 18.66 -17.51
C PHE A 597 19.08 18.52 -17.55
N LEU A 598 19.81 19.32 -18.36
CA LEU A 598 21.26 19.17 -18.50
C LEU A 598 22.02 19.45 -17.19
N LEU A 599 21.75 20.60 -16.56
CA LEU A 599 22.42 20.99 -15.32
C LEU A 599 22.11 20.00 -14.17
N PRO A 600 20.86 19.57 -13.91
CA PRO A 600 20.57 18.52 -12.93
C PRO A 600 21.25 17.18 -13.23
N ALA A 601 21.37 16.78 -14.50
CA ALA A 601 22.05 15.54 -14.88
C ALA A 601 23.55 15.59 -14.56
N ILE A 602 24.22 16.70 -14.90
CA ILE A 602 25.63 16.92 -14.57
C ILE A 602 25.83 16.96 -13.04
N GLN A 603 24.99 17.71 -12.32
CA GLN A 603 25.06 17.80 -10.86
C GLN A 603 24.87 16.44 -10.17
N ASN A 604 24.02 15.56 -10.70
CA ASN A 604 23.83 14.22 -10.15
C ASN A 604 25.02 13.30 -10.44
N LEU A 605 25.65 13.41 -11.62
CA LEU A 605 26.86 12.64 -11.92
C LEU A 605 28.05 13.08 -11.05
N LEU A 606 28.21 14.39 -10.84
CA LEU A 606 29.27 14.96 -9.99
C LEU A 606 29.14 14.61 -8.50
N LYS A 607 27.97 14.12 -8.03
CA LYS A 607 27.78 13.61 -6.67
C LYS A 607 28.40 12.22 -6.44
N ASP A 608 28.57 11.40 -7.48
CA ASP A 608 29.25 10.09 -7.40
C ASP A 608 30.70 10.23 -7.87
N SER A 609 31.46 11.09 -7.18
CA SER A 609 32.85 11.45 -7.54
C SER A 609 33.80 10.26 -7.60
N ASP A 610 33.49 9.19 -6.87
CA ASP A 610 34.33 7.99 -6.75
C ASP A 610 34.22 7.09 -8.00
N ALA A 611 33.09 7.19 -8.72
CA ALA A 611 32.85 6.49 -9.97
C ALA A 611 33.54 7.17 -11.17
N LEU A 612 33.54 8.51 -11.20
CA LEU A 612 34.12 9.30 -12.28
C LEU A 612 35.66 9.22 -12.31
N ASP A 613 36.23 9.27 -13.51
CA ASP A 613 37.65 9.62 -13.63
C ASP A 613 37.84 11.16 -13.62
N PRO A 614 39.05 11.65 -13.31
CA PRO A 614 39.30 13.09 -13.18
C PRO A 614 39.01 13.90 -14.45
N ALA A 615 39.20 13.32 -15.65
CA ALA A 615 39.01 14.01 -16.92
C ALA A 615 37.52 14.10 -17.30
N HIS A 616 36.73 13.07 -16.97
CA HIS A 616 35.27 13.14 -17.03
C HIS A 616 34.73 14.18 -16.06
N LYS A 617 35.21 14.19 -14.80
CA LYS A 617 34.83 15.20 -13.81
C LYS A 617 35.13 16.63 -14.27
N GLU A 618 36.35 16.90 -14.71
CA GLU A 618 36.78 18.22 -15.18
C GLU A 618 35.92 18.72 -16.36
N ALA A 619 35.69 17.86 -17.37
CA ALA A 619 34.84 18.23 -18.51
C ALA A 619 33.39 18.52 -18.13
N LEU A 620 32.84 17.80 -17.15
CA LEU A 620 31.48 18.05 -16.64
C LEU A 620 31.38 19.37 -15.88
N GLU A 621 32.40 19.71 -15.08
CA GLU A 621 32.50 21.01 -14.40
C GLU A 621 32.62 22.17 -15.41
N ILE A 622 33.37 21.98 -16.51
CA ILE A 622 33.46 22.93 -17.63
C ILE A 622 32.09 23.12 -18.31
N ILE A 623 31.46 22.04 -18.79
CA ILE A 623 30.14 22.09 -19.45
C ILE A 623 29.10 22.75 -18.53
N MET A 624 29.09 22.39 -17.25
CA MET A 624 28.19 23.00 -16.27
C MET A 624 28.46 24.49 -16.08
N LYS A 625 29.72 24.93 -16.07
CA LYS A 625 30.10 26.36 -15.94
C LYS A 625 29.70 27.17 -17.17
N GLU A 626 29.90 26.64 -18.37
CA GLU A 626 29.56 27.29 -19.63
C GLU A 626 28.04 27.38 -19.83
N ARG A 627 27.33 26.25 -19.65
CA ARG A 627 25.88 26.16 -19.84
C ARG A 627 25.05 26.79 -18.71
N SER A 628 25.63 27.05 -17.53
CA SER A 628 24.97 27.79 -16.43
C SER A 628 25.04 29.32 -16.53
N GLY A 629 25.61 29.85 -17.61
CA GLY A 629 25.67 31.30 -17.85
C GLY A 629 26.53 32.06 -16.83
N GLY A 630 27.57 31.43 -16.29
CA GLY A 630 28.49 32.07 -15.33
C GLY A 630 28.03 32.10 -13.87
N THR A 631 26.82 31.62 -13.55
CA THR A 631 26.27 31.62 -12.17
C THR A 631 27.00 30.67 -11.20
N PHE A 632 27.95 29.85 -11.71
CA PHE A 632 28.63 28.79 -10.96
C PHE A 632 29.50 29.28 -9.78
N GLU A 633 30.14 30.46 -9.89
CA GLU A 633 31.01 30.98 -8.81
C GLU A 633 30.27 31.26 -7.49
N THR A 634 28.95 31.50 -7.57
CA THR A 634 28.10 31.71 -6.39
C THR A 634 27.80 30.40 -5.67
N ILE A 635 27.66 29.29 -6.40
CA ILE A 635 27.28 27.97 -5.85
C ILE A 635 28.50 27.28 -5.22
N SER A 636 29.67 27.34 -5.88
CA SER A 636 30.89 26.72 -5.34
C SER A 636 31.36 27.32 -4.01
N LYS A 637 31.01 28.58 -3.71
CA LYS A 637 31.30 29.22 -2.41
C LYS A 637 30.38 28.77 -1.28
N VAL A 638 29.16 28.30 -1.59
CA VAL A 638 28.20 27.81 -0.57
C VAL A 638 28.53 26.39 -0.14
N MET A 639 29.03 25.54 -1.03
CA MET A 639 29.39 24.15 -0.70
C MET A 639 30.76 24.00 0.01
N GLY A 640 31.62 25.01 -0.01
CA GLY A 640 32.93 24.98 0.65
C GLY A 640 32.92 25.27 2.16
N ALA A 641 31.76 25.56 2.76
CA ALA A 641 31.65 26.09 4.12
C ALA A 641 31.55 25.03 5.25
N HIS A 642 32.05 23.80 5.03
CA HIS A 642 32.18 22.79 6.08
C HIS A 642 33.45 21.92 5.90
N ILE A 643 34.61 22.50 6.21
CA ILE A 643 35.81 21.88 6.82
C ILE A 643 36.75 23.04 7.13
N GLY A 644 37.13 23.22 8.40
CA GLY A 644 38.02 24.31 8.81
C GLY A 644 39.37 23.78 9.29
N ILE A 645 40.42 24.57 9.07
CA ILE A 645 41.49 24.96 10.03
C ILE A 645 42.38 26.00 9.31
N ALA A 646 42.93 26.96 10.07
CA ALA A 646 43.48 28.21 9.52
C ALA A 646 45.03 28.24 9.48
N SER A 647 45.58 29.04 8.55
CA SER A 647 46.89 29.71 8.72
C SER A 647 47.05 30.99 7.89
N SER A 648 47.31 32.07 8.62
CA SER A 648 47.81 33.44 8.30
C SER A 648 48.97 33.54 7.27
N VAL A 649 49.46 34.68 6.72
CA VAL A 649 49.41 36.14 7.03
C VAL A 649 49.68 36.99 5.74
N SER A 650 49.38 38.32 5.77
CA SER A 650 49.93 39.45 4.95
C SER A 650 49.41 39.65 3.50
N SER A 651 49.23 40.86 2.93
CA SER A 651 49.34 42.29 3.36
C SER A 651 48.42 43.18 2.47
N PHE A 652 47.53 44.04 2.98
CA PHE A 652 47.68 45.44 3.46
C PHE A 652 47.78 46.58 2.40
N PHE A 653 46.70 47.40 2.34
CA PHE A 653 46.56 48.81 1.86
C PHE A 653 46.58 49.21 0.36
N GLY A 654 45.67 50.15 0.02
CA GLY A 654 45.58 50.87 -1.27
C GLY A 654 44.24 51.62 -1.45
N GLU A 655 44.24 52.95 -1.30
CA GLU A 655 43.04 53.82 -1.19
C GLU A 655 42.66 54.59 -2.49
N SER A 656 41.35 54.87 -2.64
CA SER A 656 40.75 56.11 -3.21
C SER A 656 40.79 56.44 -4.72
N GLY A 657 39.82 57.28 -5.17
CA GLY A 657 39.78 57.99 -6.47
C GLY A 657 38.71 57.51 -7.48
N LEU A 658 37.43 57.90 -7.42
CA LEU A 658 36.80 59.14 -7.95
C LEU A 658 36.87 59.44 -9.47
N LEU A 659 35.70 59.36 -10.12
CA LEU A 659 35.15 60.18 -11.22
C LEU A 659 36.05 60.69 -12.38
N GLY A 660 35.73 60.27 -13.61
CA GLY A 660 36.15 60.92 -14.87
C GLY A 660 35.11 60.74 -15.99
N LYS A 661 34.89 61.77 -16.83
CA LYS A 661 33.83 61.81 -17.86
C LYS A 661 34.35 61.50 -19.26
N LYS A 662 33.53 60.72 -20.00
CA LYS A 662 33.01 60.98 -21.37
C LYS A 662 33.96 61.55 -22.45
N GLU A 663 34.15 60.81 -23.54
CA GLU A 663 34.17 61.37 -24.91
C GLU A 663 33.77 60.32 -25.97
N SER A 664 33.32 60.79 -27.14
CA SER A 664 32.70 59.99 -28.22
C SER A 664 33.49 60.13 -29.53
N ALA A 665 33.50 59.09 -30.38
CA ALA A 665 33.97 59.21 -31.76
C ALA A 665 33.26 58.24 -32.74
N GLU A 666 32.84 58.81 -33.87
CA GLU A 666 32.20 58.22 -35.07
C GLU A 666 32.88 58.88 -36.29
N LEU A 667 32.95 58.35 -37.52
CA LEU A 667 32.52 57.11 -38.19
C LEU A 667 33.42 56.97 -39.45
N PRO A 668 33.61 55.79 -40.08
CA PRO A 668 32.68 55.39 -41.16
C PRO A 668 32.54 53.86 -41.43
N PRO A 669 31.59 53.44 -42.30
CA PRO A 669 31.33 52.04 -42.63
C PRO A 669 31.92 51.59 -43.98
N GLU A 670 32.22 50.29 -44.13
CA GLU A 670 32.46 49.66 -45.43
C GLU A 670 31.56 48.43 -45.68
N THR A 671 30.78 48.56 -46.76
CA THR A 671 30.23 47.54 -47.69
C THR A 671 30.01 46.08 -47.25
N ALA A 672 28.78 45.62 -47.44
CA ALA A 672 28.42 44.20 -47.45
C ALA A 672 28.68 43.55 -48.82
N GLU A 673 29.22 42.32 -48.83
CA GLU A 673 29.18 41.39 -49.97
C GLU A 673 28.27 40.20 -49.67
N SER A 674 27.65 39.65 -50.71
CA SER A 674 26.69 38.55 -50.64
C SER A 674 27.35 37.17 -50.73
N PRO A 675 26.96 36.17 -49.90
CA PRO A 675 27.51 34.82 -50.01
C PRO A 675 26.96 34.08 -51.24
N GLN A 676 27.83 33.44 -52.02
CA GLN A 676 27.45 32.45 -53.03
C GLN A 676 27.04 31.10 -52.37
N PRO A 677 26.17 30.30 -53.01
CA PRO A 677 25.68 29.05 -52.45
C PRO A 677 26.72 27.93 -52.53
N VAL A 678 27.02 27.31 -51.38
CA VAL A 678 27.81 26.08 -51.27
C VAL A 678 26.86 24.87 -51.34
N PRO A 679 27.14 23.81 -52.12
CA PRO A 679 26.29 22.61 -52.17
C PRO A 679 26.37 21.82 -50.85
N PRO A 680 25.30 21.07 -50.48
CA PRO A 680 25.25 20.36 -49.21
C PRO A 680 26.26 19.20 -49.16
N ALA A 681 27.02 19.12 -48.07
CA ALA A 681 27.89 17.99 -47.79
C ALA A 681 27.07 16.73 -47.41
N PRO A 682 27.53 15.51 -47.75
CA PRO A 682 26.88 14.28 -47.31
C PRO A 682 26.99 14.13 -45.78
N GLY A 683 25.90 13.68 -45.15
CA GLY A 683 25.71 13.76 -43.70
C GLY A 683 26.84 13.13 -42.87
N GLU A 684 27.48 13.94 -42.03
CA GLU A 684 28.52 13.48 -41.11
C GLU A 684 27.93 12.59 -40.00
N ASP A 685 28.63 11.50 -39.70
CA ASP A 685 28.27 10.56 -38.63
C ASP A 685 28.67 11.17 -37.27
N THR A 686 27.74 11.92 -36.66
CA THR A 686 28.01 12.74 -35.47
C THR A 686 28.60 11.92 -34.32
N ARG A 687 29.46 12.54 -33.50
CA ARG A 687 30.08 11.89 -32.32
C ARG A 687 29.05 11.20 -31.43
N PHE A 688 27.86 11.78 -31.30
CA PHE A 688 26.71 11.22 -30.58
C PHE A 688 26.28 9.84 -31.13
N ARG A 689 26.10 9.68 -32.45
CA ARG A 689 25.75 8.39 -33.08
C ARG A 689 26.77 7.29 -32.76
N ARG A 690 28.06 7.62 -32.78
CA ARG A 690 29.14 6.66 -32.48
C ARG A 690 29.11 6.18 -31.02
N ILE A 691 28.78 7.07 -30.09
CA ILE A 691 28.65 6.75 -28.65
C ILE A 691 27.41 5.87 -28.42
N MET A 692 26.27 6.20 -29.03
CA MET A 692 25.05 5.39 -28.97
C MET A 692 25.27 3.98 -29.55
N ARG A 693 25.88 3.86 -30.73
CA ARG A 693 26.17 2.55 -31.35
C ARG A 693 27.19 1.69 -30.58
N GLY A 694 28.04 2.30 -29.75
CA GLY A 694 29.04 1.60 -28.92
C GLY A 694 28.50 1.18 -27.55
N ASN A 695 28.11 2.17 -26.73
CA ASN A 695 27.99 1.98 -25.28
C ASN A 695 26.54 1.76 -24.79
N PHE A 696 25.54 2.01 -25.62
CA PHE A 696 24.12 1.96 -25.23
C PHE A 696 23.67 0.58 -24.72
N THR A 697 24.22 -0.48 -25.31
CA THR A 697 23.93 -1.86 -24.93
C THR A 697 24.46 -2.19 -23.52
N ASP A 698 25.67 -1.76 -23.18
CA ASP A 698 26.24 -1.97 -21.83
C ASP A 698 25.58 -1.04 -20.78
N MET A 699 25.23 0.18 -21.19
CA MET A 699 24.46 1.16 -20.42
C MET A 699 23.10 0.63 -19.95
N LEU A 700 22.44 -0.20 -20.78
CA LEU A 700 21.16 -0.85 -20.44
C LEU A 700 21.32 -2.19 -19.70
N ARG A 701 22.35 -3.00 -20.00
CA ARG A 701 22.44 -4.40 -19.53
C ARG A 701 22.73 -4.57 -18.05
N GLY A 702 23.64 -3.78 -17.46
CA GLY A 702 23.97 -3.86 -16.02
C GLY A 702 24.43 -5.24 -15.49
N LYS A 703 24.82 -6.18 -16.35
CA LYS A 703 25.29 -7.53 -15.98
C LYS A 703 26.80 -7.71 -16.22
N VAL A 704 27.40 -8.58 -15.41
CA VAL A 704 28.84 -8.90 -15.41
C VAL A 704 29.22 -9.64 -16.69
N LYS A 705 30.30 -9.23 -17.37
CA LYS A 705 31.03 -10.13 -18.28
C LYS A 705 31.81 -11.13 -17.44
N GLY A 706 31.35 -12.38 -17.42
CA GLY A 706 32.08 -13.45 -16.74
C GLY A 706 33.44 -13.70 -17.39
N GLN A 707 34.45 -13.96 -16.57
CA GLN A 707 35.76 -14.42 -17.05
C GLN A 707 35.68 -15.90 -17.43
N GLU A 708 35.44 -16.18 -18.70
CA GLU A 708 35.84 -17.43 -19.35
C GLU A 708 36.49 -17.09 -20.70
N GLU A 709 37.70 -16.50 -20.64
CA GLU A 709 38.74 -16.56 -21.71
C GLU A 709 40.06 -15.90 -21.26
N MET A 710 40.67 -16.42 -20.18
CA MET A 710 42.13 -16.63 -20.02
C MET A 710 42.47 -17.34 -18.71
#